data_AF-A0A3A0DVU6-F1
#
_entry.id   AF-A0A3A0DVU6-F1
#
_cell.length_a   1.000
_cell.length_b   1.000
_cell.length_c   1.000
_cell.angle_alpha   90.00
_cell.angle_beta   90.00
_cell.angle_gamma   90.00
#
_symmetry.space_group_name_H-M   'P 1'
#
loop_
_entity.id
_entity.type
_entity.pdbx_description
1 polymer ?
#
loop_
_entity_poly.entity_id
_entity_poly.type
_entity_poly.pdbx_seq_one_letter_code
_entity_poly.pdbx_strand_id
1 'polypeptide(L)'
;MTLERRQFEELSALYGVQTSYEDVRHVRRHASQEALLRVLGDLGANVASMADVPKALAKRRCELAFRGIEPVLVAWDGEPIEFSLTVPKGTLKRASCFLRGEMDAGFVEWRSDLCDAADSSVATENGAHDFATYGLRLPQRVNLGYYELTVHVEDRSFRSQVIAAPSKVYCPNDGGERIWGGFLPLYAVRSERNWGAGDFTDLADLSAWLRSRGGRLVGTLPLLAAFLDEPFDPSPYSPASRLFWNEFYVDVERVPELEHCPAARELLASAESQQTIADLRNSEFVDYRALMALKRRVLELLSTDFHARRLPRFADFSRYLRDHPRLDNYATFRAVYERRREPWPQWPVALRSGKIAAGDFDPRVAEYHRYVQWLAAEQLDSLSREAAAAGDGLYLDLPLGVRHDGYDVWRNQRDFASAASAGAPPDAVYTKGQDWGFAPLHPETIRENGYRHVREYLAHHMRFARTLRIDHVMGLHRLYWIPHGLSAADGVYVRYRADELYAVLSIESHWSRTAIIGENLGTVPKEVNLEMDRHGVRRMFVVQYEYDSAAVDAATENCRRRILPPTEPPTESIGERIRLLQHEEDRSPLNAVPEATIASINTHDMPTFAAWWHADDVPDRVDLGLMTPGEASAEIAARADIRRRTIAWLRRESWLDPATTAGDDDTQAVLFALVRFLAASPAESVLVNLEDLWLERRPQNVPGTSTERPNWRRKAGRSLEALRSDAGICELFSAIDRLRAARSPATEPPPAAVSSAKE
;
A
#
# COMPACT_ATOMS: atom_id res chain seq x y z
N MET A 1 -10.75 26.97 -28.77
CA MET A 1 -11.34 25.75 -28.18
C MET A 1 -12.82 25.72 -28.55
N THR A 2 -13.31 24.65 -29.16
CA THR A 2 -14.73 24.50 -29.51
C THR A 2 -15.60 24.37 -28.25
N LEU A 3 -16.89 24.75 -28.34
CA LEU A 3 -17.85 24.64 -27.23
C LEU A 3 -17.94 23.20 -26.71
N GLU A 4 -18.00 22.22 -27.62
CA GLU A 4 -18.03 20.79 -27.30
C GLU A 4 -16.83 20.34 -26.47
N ARG A 5 -15.62 20.79 -26.82
CA ARG A 5 -14.41 20.45 -26.07
C ARG A 5 -14.42 21.05 -24.66
N ARG A 6 -14.94 22.28 -24.50
CA ARG A 6 -15.11 22.89 -23.16
C ARG A 6 -16.08 22.09 -22.30
N GLN A 7 -17.22 21.69 -22.87
CA GLN A 7 -18.22 20.88 -22.16
C GLN A 7 -17.66 19.51 -21.76
N PHE A 8 -16.84 18.90 -22.61
CA PHE A 8 -16.21 17.62 -22.31
C PHE A 8 -15.14 17.71 -21.22
N GLU A 9 -14.30 18.75 -21.25
CA GLU A 9 -13.32 19.02 -20.19
C GLU A 9 -14.02 19.34 -18.86
N GLU A 10 -15.13 20.07 -18.89
CA GLU A 10 -15.95 20.34 -17.70
C GLU A 10 -16.60 19.06 -17.14
N LEU A 11 -17.22 18.24 -18.00
CA LEU A 11 -17.79 16.96 -17.59
C LEU A 11 -16.72 16.08 -16.94
N SER A 12 -15.54 15.98 -17.56
CA SER A 12 -14.39 15.25 -17.02
C SER A 12 -13.99 15.75 -15.64
N ALA A 13 -13.92 17.09 -15.45
CA ALA A 13 -13.60 17.69 -14.17
C ALA A 13 -14.65 17.38 -13.08
N LEU A 14 -15.95 17.38 -13.41
CA LEU A 14 -17.03 17.07 -12.46
C LEU A 14 -17.05 15.61 -11.98
N TYR A 15 -16.45 14.71 -12.75
CA TYR A 15 -16.21 13.31 -12.40
C TYR A 15 -14.78 13.05 -11.88
N GLY A 16 -13.95 14.09 -11.75
CA GLY A 16 -12.57 13.96 -11.26
C GLY A 16 -11.60 13.29 -12.25
N VAL A 17 -11.93 13.19 -13.53
CA VAL A 17 -11.09 12.58 -14.57
C VAL A 17 -10.13 13.62 -15.15
N GLN A 18 -8.83 13.31 -15.16
CA GLN A 18 -7.81 14.20 -15.71
C GLN A 18 -7.70 14.00 -17.23
N THR A 19 -7.92 15.07 -18.01
CA THR A 19 -7.79 15.06 -19.48
C THR A 19 -6.34 15.12 -19.97
N SER A 20 -5.40 15.44 -19.06
CA SER A 20 -3.97 15.43 -19.31
C SER A 20 -3.21 15.25 -18.01
N TYR A 21 -2.00 14.68 -18.08
CA TYR A 21 -1.08 14.54 -16.95
C TYR A 21 0.35 14.80 -17.39
N GLU A 22 1.26 14.92 -16.44
CA GLU A 22 2.69 15.06 -16.67
C GLU A 22 3.37 13.71 -16.40
N ASP A 23 4.21 13.23 -17.33
CA ASP A 23 4.96 11.98 -17.17
C ASP A 23 6.28 12.19 -16.40
N VAL A 24 7.03 11.10 -16.14
CA VAL A 24 8.32 11.15 -15.44
C VAL A 24 9.38 12.04 -16.12
N ARG A 25 9.21 12.37 -17.40
CA ARG A 25 10.12 13.24 -18.16
C ARG A 25 9.62 14.68 -18.20
N HIS A 26 8.66 15.03 -17.35
CA HIS A 26 8.01 16.34 -17.31
C HIS A 26 7.31 16.71 -18.62
N VAL A 27 6.91 15.70 -19.42
CA VAL A 27 6.19 15.91 -20.67
C VAL A 27 4.69 15.80 -20.41
N ARG A 28 3.93 16.80 -20.87
CA ARG A 28 2.48 16.77 -20.79
C ARG A 28 1.90 15.77 -21.78
N ARG A 29 1.20 14.77 -21.26
CA ARG A 29 0.43 13.76 -22.01
C ARG A 29 -1.04 14.10 -22.00
N HIS A 30 -1.71 13.91 -23.13
CA HIS A 30 -3.14 14.09 -23.27
C HIS A 30 -3.81 12.72 -23.39
N ALA A 31 -4.85 12.50 -22.59
CA ALA A 31 -5.64 11.29 -22.67
C ALA A 31 -6.39 11.20 -24.00
N SER A 32 -6.56 10.00 -24.53
CA SER A 32 -7.37 9.79 -25.73
C SER A 32 -8.85 10.04 -25.41
N GLN A 33 -9.61 10.50 -26.42
CA GLN A 33 -11.05 10.72 -26.26
C GLN A 33 -11.78 9.42 -25.92
N GLU A 34 -11.35 8.30 -26.49
CA GLU A 34 -11.90 6.98 -26.21
C GLU A 34 -11.73 6.57 -24.75
N ALA A 35 -10.51 6.72 -24.20
CA ALA A 35 -10.25 6.39 -22.81
C ALA A 35 -11.09 7.24 -21.84
N LEU A 36 -11.18 8.55 -22.11
CA LEU A 36 -11.99 9.46 -21.30
C LEU A 36 -13.49 9.10 -21.34
N LEU A 37 -14.05 8.77 -22.51
CA LEU A 37 -15.44 8.36 -22.63
C LEU A 37 -15.72 7.04 -21.89
N ARG A 38 -14.81 6.05 -22.00
CA ARG A 38 -14.96 4.77 -21.29
C ARG A 38 -14.93 4.94 -19.76
N VAL A 39 -13.98 5.71 -19.23
CA VAL A 39 -13.90 6.00 -17.79
C VAL A 39 -15.12 6.79 -17.30
N LEU A 40 -15.56 7.80 -18.05
CA LEU A 40 -16.78 8.54 -17.71
C LEU A 40 -18.02 7.63 -17.72
N GLY A 41 -18.09 6.69 -18.65
CA GLY A 41 -19.12 5.65 -18.69
C GLY A 41 -19.15 4.79 -17.43
N ASP A 42 -18.00 4.28 -17.00
CA ASP A 42 -17.87 3.44 -15.80
C ASP A 42 -18.16 4.22 -14.50
N LEU A 43 -17.90 5.54 -14.50
CA LEU A 43 -18.27 6.46 -13.41
C LEU A 43 -19.76 6.88 -13.43
N GLY A 44 -20.55 6.40 -14.40
CA GLY A 44 -22.01 6.61 -14.44
C GLY A 44 -22.48 7.82 -15.26
N ALA A 45 -21.60 8.47 -16.06
CA ALA A 45 -21.96 9.65 -16.84
C ALA A 45 -22.94 9.39 -18.00
N ASN A 46 -23.25 8.12 -18.32
CA ASN A 46 -24.12 7.72 -19.45
C ASN A 46 -23.66 8.35 -20.78
N VAL A 47 -22.37 8.25 -21.09
CA VAL A 47 -21.78 8.75 -22.34
C VAL A 47 -21.20 7.59 -23.15
N ALA A 48 -21.61 7.47 -24.42
CA ALA A 48 -21.02 6.53 -25.37
C ALA A 48 -20.22 7.28 -26.46
N SER A 49 -20.55 8.54 -26.69
CA SER A 49 -19.95 9.39 -27.72
C SER A 49 -19.90 10.86 -27.30
N MET A 50 -19.20 11.69 -28.06
CA MET A 50 -19.15 13.14 -27.84
C MET A 50 -20.53 13.81 -27.98
N ALA A 51 -21.45 13.22 -28.73
CA ALA A 51 -22.81 13.75 -28.89
C ALA A 51 -23.63 13.68 -27.58
N ASP A 52 -23.27 12.78 -26.66
CA ASP A 52 -23.97 12.60 -25.39
C ASP A 52 -23.52 13.61 -24.31
N VAL A 53 -22.34 14.21 -24.50
CA VAL A 53 -21.66 15.06 -23.51
C VAL A 53 -22.53 16.23 -23.03
N PRO A 54 -23.22 17.02 -23.89
CA PRO A 54 -24.04 18.14 -23.41
C PRO A 54 -25.16 17.67 -22.48
N LYS A 55 -25.80 16.54 -22.80
CA LYS A 55 -26.88 15.95 -21.99
C LYS A 55 -26.33 15.42 -20.67
N ALA A 56 -25.23 14.67 -20.71
CA ALA A 56 -24.57 14.14 -19.52
C ALA A 56 -24.10 15.25 -18.57
N LEU A 57 -23.56 16.35 -19.11
CA LEU A 57 -23.14 17.51 -18.33
C LEU A 57 -24.32 18.21 -17.65
N ALA A 58 -25.42 18.44 -18.37
CA ALA A 58 -26.64 19.01 -17.79
C ALA A 58 -27.19 18.12 -16.67
N LYS A 59 -27.25 16.80 -16.90
CA LYS A 59 -27.67 15.81 -15.91
C LYS A 59 -26.78 15.85 -14.67
N ARG A 60 -25.46 15.86 -14.84
CA ARG A 60 -24.51 15.87 -13.72
C ARG A 60 -24.59 17.14 -12.89
N ARG A 61 -24.72 18.32 -13.53
CA ARG A 61 -24.93 19.59 -12.82
C ARG A 61 -26.23 19.57 -12.00
N CYS A 62 -27.28 18.98 -12.55
CA CYS A 62 -28.55 18.76 -11.86
C CYS A 62 -28.37 17.84 -10.64
N GLU A 63 -27.77 16.65 -10.82
CA GLU A 63 -27.50 15.70 -9.73
C GLU A 63 -26.72 16.35 -8.57
N LEU A 64 -25.68 17.13 -8.87
CA LEU A 64 -24.88 17.84 -7.86
C LEU A 64 -25.68 18.93 -7.12
N ALA A 65 -26.52 19.69 -7.82
CA ALA A 65 -27.34 20.73 -7.19
C ALA A 65 -28.44 20.12 -6.29
N PHE A 66 -29.06 19.02 -6.72
CA PHE A 66 -30.09 18.33 -5.93
C PHE A 66 -29.53 17.49 -4.77
N ARG A 67 -28.23 17.16 -4.78
CA ARG A 67 -27.57 16.46 -3.67
C ARG A 67 -27.68 17.25 -2.36
N GLY A 68 -27.60 18.58 -2.43
CA GLY A 68 -27.81 19.50 -1.31
C GLY A 68 -26.66 19.59 -0.31
N ILE A 69 -26.07 18.48 0.11
CA ILE A 69 -24.92 18.43 1.04
C ILE A 69 -23.86 17.47 0.52
N GLU A 70 -22.57 17.75 0.80
CA GLU A 70 -21.52 16.80 0.46
C GLU A 70 -21.70 15.46 1.21
N PRO A 71 -21.44 14.29 0.58
CA PRO A 71 -21.65 12.99 1.21
C PRO A 71 -20.79 12.79 2.46
N VAL A 72 -19.65 13.47 2.53
CA VAL A 72 -18.69 13.36 3.63
C VAL A 72 -18.20 14.76 4.01
N LEU A 73 -18.06 14.99 5.31
CA LEU A 73 -17.46 16.18 5.91
C LEU A 73 -16.36 15.74 6.89
N VAL A 74 -15.26 16.50 6.97
CA VAL A 74 -14.12 16.18 7.85
C VAL A 74 -13.98 17.23 8.93
N ALA A 75 -14.05 16.81 10.19
CA ALA A 75 -13.81 17.64 11.37
C ALA A 75 -12.43 17.32 11.97
N TRP A 76 -11.40 18.02 11.51
CA TRP A 76 -10.04 17.84 12.01
C TRP A 76 -9.92 18.22 13.48
N ASP A 77 -9.28 17.36 14.26
CA ASP A 77 -9.10 17.49 15.71
C ASP A 77 -10.43 17.69 16.48
N GLY A 78 -11.54 17.27 15.88
CA GLY A 78 -12.89 17.44 16.42
C GLY A 78 -13.43 18.87 16.34
N GLU A 79 -12.70 19.80 15.73
CA GLU A 79 -13.06 21.21 15.67
C GLU A 79 -14.37 21.46 14.90
N PRO A 80 -15.15 22.49 15.28
CA PRO A 80 -16.32 22.95 14.54
C PRO A 80 -16.04 23.14 13.04
N ILE A 81 -16.84 22.47 12.20
CA ILE A 81 -16.77 22.59 10.74
C ILE A 81 -17.84 23.54 10.20
N GLU A 82 -17.48 24.27 9.15
CA GLU A 82 -18.41 24.99 8.29
C GLU A 82 -18.69 24.15 7.04
N PHE A 83 -19.96 24.06 6.65
CA PHE A 83 -20.39 23.26 5.51
C PHE A 83 -21.55 23.93 4.79
N SER A 84 -21.68 23.63 3.50
CA SER A 84 -22.72 24.22 2.66
C SER A 84 -23.95 23.33 2.57
N LEU A 85 -25.13 23.97 2.57
CA LEU A 85 -26.41 23.35 2.27
C LEU A 85 -27.07 24.04 1.09
N THR A 86 -27.30 23.31 0.02
CA THR A 86 -27.98 23.78 -1.18
C THR A 86 -29.43 23.29 -1.20
N VAL A 87 -30.37 24.21 -1.30
CA VAL A 87 -31.82 23.92 -1.38
C VAL A 87 -32.47 24.76 -2.47
N PRO A 88 -33.68 24.42 -2.96
CA PRO A 88 -34.37 25.28 -3.91
C PRO A 88 -34.61 26.69 -3.36
N LYS A 89 -34.58 27.67 -4.25
CA LYS A 89 -34.83 29.06 -3.91
C LYS A 89 -36.26 29.22 -3.37
N GLY A 90 -36.41 29.97 -2.29
CA GLY A 90 -37.69 30.21 -1.61
C GLY A 90 -38.00 29.27 -0.45
N THR A 91 -37.16 28.27 -0.17
CA THR A 91 -37.24 27.42 1.03
C THR A 91 -37.08 28.25 2.32
N LEU A 92 -37.80 27.88 3.39
CA LEU A 92 -37.76 28.49 4.72
C LEU A 92 -36.33 28.65 5.25
N LYS A 93 -36.10 29.76 5.96
CA LYS A 93 -34.78 30.16 6.44
C LYS A 93 -34.31 29.48 7.74
N ARG A 94 -34.76 28.25 8.03
CA ARG A 94 -34.34 27.54 9.25
C ARG A 94 -34.13 26.06 9.00
N ALA A 95 -32.99 25.54 9.46
CA ALA A 95 -32.64 24.13 9.43
C ALA A 95 -32.58 23.55 10.85
N SER A 96 -33.04 22.31 11.02
CA SER A 96 -32.80 21.50 12.22
C SER A 96 -31.76 20.43 11.90
N CYS A 97 -30.70 20.38 12.68
CA CYS A 97 -29.54 19.53 12.41
C CYS A 97 -29.33 18.53 13.56
N PHE A 98 -29.08 17.27 13.19
CA PHE A 98 -28.88 16.16 14.11
C PHE A 98 -27.59 15.46 13.73
N LEU A 99 -26.62 15.40 14.64
CA LEU A 99 -25.38 14.68 14.46
C LEU A 99 -25.35 13.50 15.43
N ARG A 100 -25.38 12.28 14.88
CA ARG A 100 -25.39 11.06 15.67
C ARG A 100 -24.09 10.29 15.47
N GLY A 101 -23.35 10.12 16.54
CA GLY A 101 -22.13 9.32 16.56
C GLY A 101 -22.40 7.83 16.42
N GLU A 102 -21.53 7.14 15.72
CA GLU A 102 -21.38 5.70 15.81
C GLU A 102 -20.78 5.33 17.17
N MET A 103 -21.24 4.23 17.78
CA MET A 103 -20.80 3.78 19.11
C MET A 103 -20.98 4.89 20.18
N ASP A 104 -19.96 5.15 20.99
CA ASP A 104 -20.00 6.10 22.12
C ASP A 104 -19.54 7.52 21.74
N ALA A 105 -19.45 7.85 20.44
CA ALA A 105 -18.97 9.15 19.98
C ALA A 105 -19.91 10.31 20.37
N GLY A 106 -21.19 10.03 20.65
CA GLY A 106 -22.13 10.97 21.25
C GLY A 106 -23.22 11.45 20.29
N PHE A 107 -23.99 12.45 20.71
CA PHE A 107 -25.10 13.01 19.94
C PHE A 107 -25.17 14.53 20.15
N VAL A 108 -25.40 15.27 19.06
CA VAL A 108 -25.54 16.73 19.08
C VAL A 108 -26.76 17.11 18.24
N GLU A 109 -27.63 17.96 18.79
CA GLU A 109 -28.77 18.55 18.08
C GLU A 109 -28.66 20.07 18.14
N TRP A 110 -28.90 20.75 17.02
CA TRP A 110 -28.97 22.20 16.99
C TRP A 110 -29.89 22.72 15.88
N ARG A 111 -30.16 24.02 15.94
CA ARG A 111 -30.87 24.74 14.89
C ARG A 111 -29.97 25.82 14.32
N SER A 112 -30.04 26.01 13.01
CA SER A 112 -29.33 27.07 12.30
C SER A 112 -30.33 27.89 11.51
N ASP A 113 -30.25 29.21 11.63
CA ASP A 113 -30.91 30.12 10.71
C ASP A 113 -30.08 30.17 9.41
N LEU A 114 -30.77 30.10 8.27
CA LEU A 114 -30.17 30.07 6.94
C LEU A 114 -30.01 31.52 6.45
N CYS A 115 -28.81 32.06 6.64
CA CYS A 115 -28.42 33.42 6.28
C CYS A 115 -27.40 33.42 5.14
N ASP A 116 -27.26 34.56 4.45
CA ASP A 116 -26.19 34.83 3.47
C ASP A 116 -26.08 33.81 2.32
N ALA A 117 -27.18 33.64 1.58
CA ALA A 117 -27.27 32.70 0.47
C ALA A 117 -26.53 33.16 -0.79
N ALA A 118 -25.82 32.23 -1.44
CA ALA A 118 -25.40 32.38 -2.83
C ALA A 118 -26.44 31.73 -3.76
N ASP A 119 -27.04 32.53 -4.64
CA ASP A 119 -28.02 32.07 -5.63
C ASP A 119 -27.33 31.42 -6.84
N SER A 120 -27.91 30.34 -7.34
CA SER A 120 -27.49 29.67 -8.57
C SER A 120 -28.70 29.11 -9.32
N SER A 121 -28.56 28.89 -10.63
CA SER A 121 -29.62 28.31 -11.46
C SER A 121 -29.06 27.15 -12.27
N VAL A 122 -29.77 26.02 -12.28
CA VAL A 122 -29.41 24.84 -13.07
C VAL A 122 -30.52 24.52 -14.06
N ALA A 123 -30.17 24.47 -15.35
CA ALA A 123 -31.08 24.07 -16.40
C ALA A 123 -31.26 22.54 -16.40
N THR A 124 -32.51 22.09 -16.46
CA THR A 124 -32.88 20.67 -16.61
C THR A 124 -33.74 20.48 -17.86
N GLU A 125 -34.00 19.21 -18.23
CA GLU A 125 -34.94 18.88 -19.31
C GLU A 125 -36.37 19.41 -19.04
N ASN A 126 -36.74 19.66 -17.78
CA ASN A 126 -38.07 20.13 -17.35
C ASN A 126 -38.13 21.63 -17.00
N GLY A 127 -37.06 22.40 -17.27
CA GLY A 127 -36.97 23.83 -16.97
C GLY A 127 -35.76 24.19 -16.10
N ALA A 128 -35.57 25.50 -15.85
CA ALA A 128 -34.54 26.00 -14.95
C ALA A 128 -35.02 25.89 -13.49
N HIS A 129 -34.17 25.32 -12.63
CA HIS A 129 -34.38 25.27 -11.20
C HIS A 129 -33.40 26.23 -10.51
N ASP A 130 -33.94 27.13 -9.70
CA ASP A 130 -33.14 28.06 -8.90
C ASP A 130 -32.85 27.44 -7.53
N PHE A 131 -31.60 27.57 -7.09
CA PHE A 131 -31.09 27.07 -5.82
C PHE A 131 -30.43 28.19 -5.02
N ALA A 132 -30.51 28.08 -3.70
CA ALA A 132 -29.82 28.92 -2.74
C ALA A 132 -28.86 28.04 -1.91
N THR A 133 -27.60 28.43 -1.82
CA THR A 133 -26.57 27.75 -1.01
C THR A 133 -26.32 28.54 0.25
N TYR A 134 -26.50 27.90 1.41
CA TYR A 134 -26.33 28.50 2.74
C TYR A 134 -25.13 27.90 3.47
N GLY A 135 -24.38 28.71 4.21
CA GLY A 135 -23.34 28.24 5.13
C GLY A 135 -23.94 27.83 6.47
N LEU A 136 -23.68 26.60 6.91
CA LEU A 136 -24.02 26.10 8.24
C LEU A 136 -22.73 25.77 8.99
N ARG A 137 -22.83 25.74 10.33
CA ARG A 137 -21.70 25.45 11.19
C ARG A 137 -22.10 24.48 12.29
N LEU A 138 -21.24 23.49 12.55
CA LEU A 138 -21.33 22.65 13.74
C LEU A 138 -21.08 23.54 14.98
N PRO A 139 -22.01 23.63 15.95
CA PRO A 139 -21.94 24.65 17.00
C PRO A 139 -20.84 24.41 18.05
N GLN A 140 -20.33 23.18 18.15
CA GLN A 140 -19.39 22.80 19.20
C GLN A 140 -18.40 21.75 18.70
N ARG A 141 -17.29 21.61 19.42
CA ARG A 141 -16.34 20.52 19.22
C ARG A 141 -17.01 19.16 19.45
N VAL A 142 -16.58 18.15 18.70
CA VAL A 142 -17.05 16.77 18.85
C VAL A 142 -15.89 15.84 19.20
N ASN A 143 -16.21 14.69 19.80
CA ASN A 143 -15.22 13.66 20.04
C ASN A 143 -14.74 13.07 18.71
N LEU A 144 -13.55 12.48 18.70
CA LEU A 144 -13.07 11.73 17.53
C LEU A 144 -14.01 10.55 17.27
N GLY A 145 -14.44 10.38 16.03
CA GLY A 145 -15.41 9.36 15.67
C GLY A 145 -16.05 9.57 14.31
N TYR A 146 -16.85 8.58 13.92
CA TYR A 146 -17.72 8.64 12.75
C TYR A 146 -19.12 9.05 13.19
N TYR A 147 -19.76 9.97 12.47
CA TYR A 147 -21.10 10.45 12.76
C TYR A 147 -21.97 10.51 11.51
N GLU A 148 -23.27 10.25 11.65
CA GLU A 148 -24.28 10.57 10.64
C GLU A 148 -24.87 11.96 10.96
N LEU A 149 -24.66 12.92 10.07
CA LEU A 149 -25.32 14.21 10.08
C LEU A 149 -26.60 14.13 9.27
N THR A 150 -27.73 14.50 9.89
CA THR A 150 -29.00 14.71 9.21
C THR A 150 -29.43 16.16 9.35
N VAL A 151 -29.75 16.81 8.22
CA VAL A 151 -30.24 18.19 8.18
C VAL A 151 -31.66 18.20 7.62
N HIS A 152 -32.60 18.75 8.38
CA HIS A 152 -34.00 18.91 8.00
C HIS A 152 -34.31 20.37 7.68
N VAL A 153 -34.90 20.59 6.50
CA VAL A 153 -35.43 21.89 6.07
C VAL A 153 -36.78 21.65 5.42
N GLU A 154 -37.85 22.24 5.97
CA GLU A 154 -39.23 21.96 5.56
C GLU A 154 -39.52 20.44 5.57
N ASP A 155 -39.91 19.88 4.42
CA ASP A 155 -40.20 18.47 4.19
C ASP A 155 -38.98 17.66 3.70
N ARG A 156 -37.82 18.31 3.57
CA ARG A 156 -36.59 17.71 3.03
C ARG A 156 -35.65 17.26 4.13
N SER A 157 -34.91 16.19 3.84
CA SER A 157 -33.88 15.63 4.71
C SER A 157 -32.62 15.36 3.89
N PHE A 158 -31.49 15.87 4.37
CA PHE A 158 -30.17 15.69 3.77
C PHE A 158 -29.29 14.91 4.74
N ARG A 159 -28.42 14.04 4.22
CA ARG A 159 -27.52 13.23 5.04
C ARG A 159 -26.08 13.37 4.60
N SER A 160 -25.18 13.33 5.56
CA SER A 160 -23.73 13.35 5.34
C SER A 160 -23.03 12.53 6.43
N GLN A 161 -21.92 11.88 6.08
CA GLN A 161 -21.02 11.26 7.04
C GLN A 161 -20.02 12.31 7.54
N VAL A 162 -19.99 12.58 8.84
CA VAL A 162 -18.93 13.40 9.44
C VAL A 162 -17.85 12.49 10.00
N ILE A 163 -16.60 12.76 9.63
CA ILE A 163 -15.40 12.07 10.13
C ILE A 163 -14.65 13.06 11.02
N ALA A 164 -14.75 12.89 12.32
CA ALA A 164 -13.97 13.66 13.28
C ALA A 164 -12.66 12.91 13.57
N ALA A 165 -11.56 13.37 12.98
CA ALA A 165 -10.27 12.67 13.00
C ALA A 165 -9.14 13.60 13.45
N PRO A 166 -8.09 13.08 14.11
CA PRO A 166 -6.88 13.86 14.36
C PRO A 166 -6.23 14.34 13.06
N SER A 167 -5.66 15.53 13.05
CA SER A 167 -4.98 16.07 11.86
C SER A 167 -3.74 15.27 11.47
N LYS A 168 -3.15 14.50 12.39
CA LYS A 168 -2.00 13.63 12.12
C LYS A 168 -2.28 12.18 12.53
N VAL A 169 -1.75 11.23 11.78
CA VAL A 169 -1.75 9.80 12.14
C VAL A 169 -1.03 9.56 13.48
N TYR A 170 -1.24 8.40 14.07
CA TYR A 170 -0.57 8.02 15.31
C TYR A 170 0.95 8.03 15.16
N CYS A 171 1.62 8.61 16.15
CA CYS A 171 3.07 8.63 16.26
C CYS A 171 3.48 7.80 17.48
N PRO A 172 4.15 6.65 17.30
CA PRO A 172 4.60 5.84 18.43
C PRO A 172 5.78 6.48 19.18
N ASN A 173 6.51 7.40 18.55
CA ASN A 173 7.82 7.88 19.00
C ASN A 173 7.83 9.37 19.38
N ASP A 174 6.86 9.84 20.18
CA ASP A 174 6.84 11.23 20.70
C ASP A 174 8.09 11.61 21.54
N GLY A 175 8.94 10.63 21.88
CA GLY A 175 10.23 10.80 22.56
C GLY A 175 11.47 10.82 21.67
N GLY A 176 11.32 10.80 20.33
CA GLY A 176 12.43 10.83 19.37
C GLY A 176 13.25 9.54 19.30
N GLU A 177 12.67 8.40 19.68
CA GLU A 177 13.34 7.11 19.57
C GLU A 177 13.51 6.71 18.11
N ARG A 178 14.73 6.27 17.77
CA ARG A 178 15.13 5.83 16.45
C ARG A 178 15.20 4.31 16.44
N ILE A 179 14.31 3.65 15.71
CA ILE A 179 14.20 2.18 15.73
C ILE A 179 14.77 1.55 14.45
N TRP A 180 14.98 0.24 14.46
CA TRP A 180 15.32 -0.53 13.26
C TRP A 180 14.63 -1.89 13.25
N GLY A 181 14.60 -2.54 12.10
CA GLY A 181 14.03 -3.87 11.93
C GLY A 181 14.53 -4.60 10.68
N GLY A 182 14.03 -5.81 10.49
CA GLY A 182 14.33 -6.64 9.32
C GLY A 182 13.09 -6.88 8.45
N PHE A 183 13.30 -6.98 7.14
CA PHE A 183 12.29 -7.36 6.17
C PHE A 183 12.70 -8.65 5.45
N LEU A 184 11.79 -9.61 5.37
CA LEU A 184 11.97 -10.83 4.59
C LEU A 184 10.58 -11.35 4.15
N PRO A 185 10.36 -11.65 2.85
CA PRO A 185 9.13 -12.28 2.40
C PRO A 185 8.86 -13.60 3.12
N LEU A 186 7.74 -13.68 3.84
CA LEU A 186 7.45 -14.85 4.68
C LEU A 186 7.39 -16.15 3.88
N TYR A 187 6.77 -16.15 2.70
CA TYR A 187 6.73 -17.35 1.86
C TYR A 187 8.14 -17.87 1.50
N ALA A 188 9.14 -16.98 1.44
CA ALA A 188 10.50 -17.32 1.02
C ALA A 188 11.32 -17.93 2.16
N VAL A 189 10.87 -17.78 3.42
CA VAL A 189 11.63 -18.20 4.60
C VAL A 189 11.85 -19.71 4.60
N ARG A 190 13.10 -20.11 4.82
CA ARG A 190 13.49 -21.50 5.09
C ARG A 190 13.80 -21.63 6.58
N SER A 191 13.30 -22.68 7.22
CA SER A 191 13.71 -23.12 8.56
C SER A 191 13.85 -24.63 8.59
N GLU A 192 14.40 -25.21 9.64
CA GLU A 192 14.46 -26.67 9.83
C GLU A 192 13.08 -27.31 10.01
N ARG A 193 12.08 -26.52 10.41
CA ARG A 193 10.73 -26.96 10.77
C ARG A 193 9.72 -26.89 9.62
N ASN A 194 9.69 -25.80 8.87
CA ASN A 194 8.55 -25.51 7.99
C ASN A 194 8.41 -26.50 6.81
N TRP A 195 7.23 -26.54 6.20
CA TRP A 195 6.92 -27.51 5.13
C TRP A 195 7.39 -27.06 3.73
N GLY A 196 8.40 -26.20 3.67
CA GLY A 196 9.01 -25.70 2.44
C GLY A 196 8.69 -24.25 2.10
N ALA A 197 7.88 -23.56 2.90
CA ALA A 197 7.66 -22.11 2.87
C ALA A 197 7.42 -21.62 4.29
N GLY A 198 7.70 -20.33 4.55
CA GLY A 198 7.51 -19.77 5.88
C GLY A 198 6.05 -19.68 6.31
N ASP A 199 5.82 -19.80 7.62
CA ASP A 199 4.50 -19.68 8.27
C ASP A 199 4.55 -18.72 9.47
N PHE A 200 3.42 -18.54 10.18
CA PHE A 200 3.36 -17.59 11.30
C PHE A 200 4.36 -17.89 12.43
N THR A 201 4.79 -19.15 12.61
CA THR A 201 5.83 -19.49 13.57
C THR A 201 7.21 -19.02 13.10
N ASP A 202 7.52 -19.15 11.82
CA ASP A 202 8.77 -18.60 11.27
C ASP A 202 8.82 -17.07 11.41
N LEU A 203 7.69 -16.39 11.25
CA LEU A 203 7.61 -14.94 11.45
C LEU A 203 7.83 -14.56 12.93
N ALA A 204 7.27 -15.34 13.87
CA ALA A 204 7.50 -15.17 15.30
C ALA A 204 8.98 -15.39 15.66
N ASP A 205 9.58 -16.43 15.11
CA ASP A 205 10.99 -16.78 15.28
C ASP A 205 11.92 -15.72 14.72
N LEU A 206 11.57 -15.15 13.56
CA LEU A 206 12.31 -14.03 12.96
C LEU A 206 12.19 -12.78 13.84
N SER A 207 10.98 -12.44 14.30
CA SER A 207 10.73 -11.33 15.21
C SER A 207 11.56 -11.44 16.49
N ALA A 208 11.53 -12.61 17.13
CA ALA A 208 12.25 -12.88 18.37
C ALA A 208 13.77 -12.79 18.20
N TRP A 209 14.29 -13.26 17.08
CA TRP A 209 15.72 -13.15 16.78
C TRP A 209 16.14 -11.69 16.56
N LEU A 210 15.40 -10.91 15.76
CA LEU A 210 15.69 -9.50 15.55
C LEU A 210 15.64 -8.72 16.87
N ARG A 211 14.64 -9.00 17.72
CA ARG A 211 14.56 -8.44 19.08
C ARG A 211 15.79 -8.74 19.92
N SER A 212 16.27 -9.99 19.89
CA SER A 212 17.48 -10.38 20.64
C SER A 212 18.73 -9.59 20.22
N ARG A 213 18.67 -8.90 19.08
CA ARG A 213 19.73 -8.04 18.53
C ARG A 213 19.43 -6.55 18.64
N GLY A 214 18.30 -6.16 19.25
CA GLY A 214 17.86 -4.77 19.42
C GLY A 214 16.86 -4.26 18.37
N GLY A 215 16.51 -5.08 17.37
CA GLY A 215 15.48 -4.75 16.39
C GLY A 215 14.10 -4.65 17.03
N ARG A 216 13.31 -3.65 16.63
CA ARG A 216 11.95 -3.39 17.15
C ARG A 216 10.86 -3.61 16.11
N LEU A 217 11.22 -3.95 14.88
CA LEU A 217 10.30 -4.19 13.78
C LEU A 217 10.66 -5.47 13.01
N VAL A 218 9.64 -6.21 12.60
CA VAL A 218 9.75 -7.29 11.61
C VAL A 218 8.70 -7.06 10.52
N GLY A 219 9.14 -7.05 9.26
CA GLY A 219 8.29 -6.82 8.10
C GLY A 219 8.30 -7.97 7.11
N THR A 220 7.18 -8.15 6.43
CA THR A 220 6.99 -9.09 5.33
C THR A 220 6.02 -8.49 4.31
N LEU A 221 5.92 -9.13 3.14
CA LEU A 221 4.89 -8.87 2.15
C LEU A 221 3.47 -9.15 2.69
N PRO A 222 2.41 -8.67 2.00
CA PRO A 222 1.03 -8.88 2.41
C PRO A 222 0.70 -10.35 2.75
N LEU A 223 -0.01 -10.54 3.86
CA LEU A 223 -0.39 -11.87 4.39
C LEU A 223 -1.84 -12.24 4.06
N LEU A 224 -2.38 -11.65 3.00
CA LEU A 224 -3.79 -11.67 2.65
C LEU A 224 -4.18 -12.90 1.84
N ALA A 225 -5.44 -13.30 1.97
CA ALA A 225 -6.01 -14.44 1.26
C ALA A 225 -5.77 -14.35 -0.25
N ALA A 226 -5.37 -15.46 -0.87
CA ALA A 226 -5.09 -15.56 -2.30
C ALA A 226 -5.84 -16.74 -2.94
N PHE A 227 -5.72 -16.87 -4.27
CA PHE A 227 -6.16 -18.06 -5.00
C PHE A 227 -4.92 -18.89 -5.36
N LEU A 228 -4.67 -19.96 -4.60
CA LEU A 228 -3.47 -20.79 -4.72
C LEU A 228 -3.71 -22.12 -5.46
N ASP A 229 -4.87 -22.29 -6.09
CA ASP A 229 -5.23 -23.47 -6.89
C ASP A 229 -5.60 -23.08 -8.34
N GLU A 230 -6.86 -23.16 -8.74
CA GLU A 230 -7.34 -22.72 -10.05
C GLU A 230 -8.45 -21.66 -9.89
N PRO A 231 -8.25 -20.40 -10.32
CA PRO A 231 -7.03 -19.86 -10.94
C PRO A 231 -5.88 -19.75 -9.93
N PHE A 232 -4.64 -19.77 -10.42
CA PHE A 232 -3.44 -19.58 -9.60
C PHE A 232 -2.88 -18.18 -9.74
N ASP A 233 -2.82 -17.48 -8.61
CA ASP A 233 -2.17 -16.19 -8.49
C ASP A 233 -1.51 -16.07 -7.10
N PRO A 234 -0.20 -16.32 -7.00
CA PRO A 234 0.51 -16.23 -5.72
C PRO A 234 0.90 -14.79 -5.36
N SER A 235 0.55 -13.79 -6.18
CA SER A 235 0.92 -12.40 -5.93
C SER A 235 0.28 -11.88 -4.64
N PRO A 236 1.08 -11.43 -3.65
CA PRO A 236 0.56 -10.79 -2.44
C PRO A 236 -0.20 -9.48 -2.72
N TYR A 237 0.03 -8.87 -3.89
CA TYR A 237 -0.60 -7.63 -4.35
C TYR A 237 -1.87 -7.86 -5.18
N SER A 238 -2.21 -9.13 -5.44
CA SER A 238 -3.47 -9.55 -6.05
C SER A 238 -4.30 -10.43 -5.10
N PRO A 239 -4.62 -9.96 -3.88
CA PRO A 239 -5.35 -10.78 -2.93
C PRO A 239 -6.78 -11.05 -3.39
N ALA A 240 -7.31 -12.20 -2.99
CA ALA A 240 -8.72 -12.52 -3.05
C ALA A 240 -9.56 -11.62 -2.13
N SER A 241 -8.96 -11.09 -1.05
CA SER A 241 -9.59 -10.15 -0.13
C SER A 241 -8.55 -9.41 0.72
N ARG A 242 -8.80 -8.13 1.05
CA ARG A 242 -8.06 -7.37 2.09
C ARG A 242 -8.67 -7.52 3.48
N LEU A 243 -9.67 -8.37 3.64
CA LEU A 243 -10.42 -8.58 4.89
C LEU A 243 -10.17 -9.95 5.52
N PHE A 244 -9.37 -10.80 4.88
CA PHE A 244 -9.11 -12.18 5.30
C PHE A 244 -7.66 -12.57 5.07
N TRP A 245 -7.14 -13.44 5.95
CA TRP A 245 -5.75 -13.87 5.96
C TRP A 245 -5.51 -15.04 5.02
N ASN A 246 -4.29 -15.20 4.55
CA ASN A 246 -3.91 -16.35 3.73
C ASN A 246 -3.76 -17.61 4.59
N GLU A 247 -4.60 -18.61 4.34
CA GLU A 247 -4.52 -19.92 5.00
C GLU A 247 -3.17 -20.63 4.75
N PHE A 248 -2.45 -20.24 3.70
CA PHE A 248 -1.11 -20.72 3.40
C PHE A 248 -0.11 -20.53 4.55
N TYR A 249 -0.24 -19.45 5.33
CA TYR A 249 0.69 -19.12 6.42
C TYR A 249 0.34 -19.76 7.76
N VAL A 250 -0.77 -20.51 7.86
CA VAL A 250 -1.10 -21.25 9.10
C VAL A 250 -0.05 -22.33 9.34
N ASP A 251 0.55 -22.30 10.53
CA ASP A 251 1.38 -23.40 11.02
C ASP A 251 0.46 -24.52 11.51
N VAL A 252 0.41 -25.61 10.75
CA VAL A 252 -0.46 -26.76 11.03
C VAL A 252 -0.01 -27.52 12.27
N GLU A 253 1.29 -27.56 12.55
CA GLU A 253 1.85 -28.30 13.70
C GLU A 253 1.54 -27.62 15.02
N ARG A 254 1.26 -26.30 15.01
CA ARG A 254 0.81 -25.55 16.19
C ARG A 254 -0.68 -25.60 16.45
N VAL A 255 -1.48 -26.25 15.60
CA VAL A 255 -2.92 -26.36 15.81
C VAL A 255 -3.21 -27.36 16.94
N PRO A 256 -3.78 -26.94 18.08
CA PRO A 256 -4.01 -27.81 19.25
C PRO A 256 -4.84 -29.06 18.95
N GLU A 257 -5.76 -28.97 17.98
CA GLU A 257 -6.60 -30.09 17.55
C GLU A 257 -5.78 -31.22 16.90
N LEU A 258 -4.56 -30.96 16.42
CA LEU A 258 -3.70 -31.97 15.81
C LEU A 258 -3.36 -33.11 16.78
N GLU A 259 -3.09 -32.81 18.04
CA GLU A 259 -2.77 -33.82 19.07
C GLU A 259 -3.89 -34.85 19.23
N HIS A 260 -5.14 -34.39 19.08
CA HIS A 260 -6.37 -35.11 19.35
C HIS A 260 -6.99 -35.78 18.11
N CYS A 261 -6.37 -35.64 16.93
CA CYS A 261 -6.88 -36.16 15.66
C CYS A 261 -5.93 -37.25 15.10
N PRO A 262 -6.17 -38.55 15.40
CA PRO A 262 -5.30 -39.63 14.94
C PRO A 262 -5.13 -39.68 13.42
N ALA A 263 -6.21 -39.46 12.66
CA ALA A 263 -6.18 -39.49 11.20
C ALA A 263 -5.25 -38.40 10.61
N ALA A 264 -5.27 -37.19 11.18
CA ALA A 264 -4.39 -36.10 10.75
C ALA A 264 -2.92 -36.41 11.08
N ARG A 265 -2.66 -36.99 12.26
CA ARG A 265 -1.31 -37.40 12.67
C ARG A 265 -0.75 -38.54 11.83
N GLU A 266 -1.56 -39.55 11.54
CA GLU A 266 -1.19 -40.67 10.67
C GLU A 266 -0.89 -40.20 9.25
N LEU A 267 -1.73 -39.30 8.71
CA LEU A 267 -1.48 -38.67 7.41
C LEU A 267 -0.15 -37.93 7.41
N LEU A 268 0.09 -37.05 8.39
CA LEU A 268 1.32 -36.26 8.47
C LEU A 268 2.57 -37.15 8.64
N ALA A 269 2.48 -38.22 9.44
CA ALA A 269 3.57 -39.17 9.66
C ALA A 269 3.79 -40.15 8.49
N SER A 270 2.90 -40.17 7.49
CA SER A 270 3.02 -41.07 6.34
C SER A 270 4.29 -40.78 5.52
N ALA A 271 4.86 -41.84 4.94
CA ALA A 271 6.04 -41.71 4.07
C ALA A 271 5.79 -40.77 2.87
N GLU A 272 4.56 -40.77 2.32
CA GLU A 272 4.16 -39.87 1.23
C GLU A 272 4.23 -38.40 1.67
N SER A 273 3.68 -38.06 2.84
CA SER A 273 3.67 -36.68 3.34
C SER A 273 5.06 -36.22 3.73
N GLN A 274 5.85 -37.07 4.38
CA GLN A 274 7.23 -36.75 4.75
C GLN A 274 8.13 -36.57 3.50
N GLN A 275 7.97 -37.42 2.48
CA GLN A 275 8.68 -37.23 1.21
C GLN A 275 8.26 -35.94 0.52
N THR A 276 6.94 -35.66 0.47
CA THR A 276 6.42 -34.40 -0.09
C THR A 276 7.00 -33.18 0.62
N ILE A 277 7.04 -33.18 1.96
CA ILE A 277 7.64 -32.09 2.75
C ILE A 277 9.14 -31.96 2.43
N ALA A 278 9.87 -33.06 2.34
CA ALA A 278 11.29 -33.05 2.00
C ALA A 278 11.53 -32.46 0.59
N ASP A 279 10.77 -32.88 -0.41
CA ASP A 279 10.85 -32.38 -1.78
C ASP A 279 10.50 -30.89 -1.85
N LEU A 280 9.42 -30.50 -1.18
CA LEU A 280 9.01 -29.11 -1.05
C LEU A 280 10.12 -28.28 -0.42
N ARG A 281 10.72 -28.71 0.69
CA ARG A 281 11.84 -28.01 1.35
C ARG A 281 13.06 -27.87 0.43
N ASN A 282 13.41 -28.92 -0.30
CA ASN A 282 14.57 -28.94 -1.20
C ASN A 282 14.39 -28.12 -2.48
N SER A 283 13.16 -27.85 -2.90
CA SER A 283 12.89 -26.99 -4.06
C SER A 283 13.45 -25.58 -3.89
N GLU A 284 13.95 -25.03 -4.99
CA GLU A 284 14.38 -23.63 -5.11
C GLU A 284 13.21 -22.65 -5.05
N PHE A 285 12.07 -23.04 -5.63
CA PHE A 285 10.85 -22.25 -5.68
C PHE A 285 9.80 -22.82 -4.73
N VAL A 286 9.02 -21.94 -4.13
CA VAL A 286 7.79 -22.28 -3.42
C VAL A 286 6.81 -22.87 -4.41
N ASP A 287 6.40 -24.12 -4.14
CA ASP A 287 5.28 -24.76 -4.80
C ASP A 287 4.03 -24.59 -3.93
N TYR A 288 3.35 -23.47 -4.16
CA TYR A 288 2.14 -23.10 -3.42
C TYR A 288 1.03 -24.14 -3.56
N ARG A 289 0.85 -24.71 -4.76
CA ARG A 289 -0.22 -25.68 -5.05
C ARG A 289 0.02 -26.97 -4.29
N ALA A 290 1.22 -27.54 -4.40
CA ALA A 290 1.56 -28.79 -3.72
C ALA A 290 1.54 -28.64 -2.18
N LEU A 291 2.10 -27.53 -1.66
CA LEU A 291 2.07 -27.27 -0.22
C LEU A 291 0.64 -27.05 0.29
N MET A 292 -0.17 -26.25 -0.41
CA MET A 292 -1.55 -25.99 0.00
C MET A 292 -2.41 -27.26 -0.10
N ALA A 293 -2.19 -28.11 -1.11
CA ALA A 293 -2.85 -29.41 -1.20
C ALA A 293 -2.56 -30.31 0.01
N LEU A 294 -1.30 -30.37 0.47
CA LEU A 294 -0.93 -31.12 1.67
C LEU A 294 -1.55 -30.50 2.94
N LYS A 295 -1.37 -29.18 3.15
CA LYS A 295 -1.95 -28.48 4.32
C LYS A 295 -3.46 -28.67 4.38
N ARG A 296 -4.15 -28.56 3.24
CA ARG A 296 -5.59 -28.72 3.14
C ARG A 296 -6.06 -30.12 3.57
N ARG A 297 -5.40 -31.19 3.10
CA ARG A 297 -5.74 -32.57 3.51
C ARG A 297 -5.70 -32.73 5.03
N VAL A 298 -4.69 -32.16 5.69
CA VAL A 298 -4.57 -32.21 7.15
C VAL A 298 -5.63 -31.33 7.82
N LEU A 299 -5.76 -30.06 7.40
CA LEU A 299 -6.68 -29.09 8.00
C LEU A 299 -8.17 -29.47 7.82
N GLU A 300 -8.54 -30.15 6.74
CA GLU A 300 -9.90 -30.68 6.55
C GLU A 300 -10.23 -31.82 7.53
N LEU A 301 -9.26 -32.70 7.83
CA LEU A 301 -9.42 -33.72 8.88
C LEU A 301 -9.60 -33.06 10.25
N LEU A 302 -8.78 -32.05 10.57
CA LEU A 302 -8.89 -31.30 11.82
C LEU A 302 -10.23 -30.57 11.91
N SER A 303 -10.66 -29.87 10.86
CA SER A 303 -11.93 -29.16 10.82
C SER A 303 -13.11 -30.12 11.00
N THR A 304 -13.13 -31.23 10.27
CA THR A 304 -14.20 -32.23 10.35
C THR A 304 -14.34 -32.78 11.76
N ASP A 305 -13.21 -33.16 12.36
CA ASP A 305 -13.15 -33.72 13.70
C ASP A 305 -13.52 -32.69 14.79
N PHE A 306 -13.04 -31.44 14.64
CA PHE A 306 -13.37 -30.30 15.50
C PHE A 306 -14.87 -30.02 15.55
N HIS A 307 -15.53 -29.99 14.40
CA HIS A 307 -16.97 -29.76 14.30
C HIS A 307 -17.78 -30.97 14.79
N ALA A 308 -17.41 -32.19 14.39
CA ALA A 308 -18.13 -33.41 14.73
C ALA A 308 -18.15 -33.71 16.23
N ARG A 309 -17.00 -33.56 16.90
CA ARG A 309 -16.85 -33.84 18.34
C ARG A 309 -17.11 -32.63 19.23
N ARG A 310 -17.25 -31.43 18.65
CA ARG A 310 -17.35 -30.14 19.37
C ARG A 310 -16.25 -30.04 20.43
N LEU A 311 -14.99 -30.09 19.97
CA LEU A 311 -13.81 -30.05 20.82
C LEU A 311 -13.82 -28.84 21.78
N PRO A 312 -13.04 -28.84 22.89
CA PRO A 312 -13.17 -27.84 23.96
C PRO A 312 -13.19 -26.38 23.50
N ARG A 313 -12.44 -26.04 22.44
CA ARG A 313 -12.33 -24.68 21.88
C ARG A 313 -13.48 -24.30 20.92
N PHE A 314 -14.46 -25.17 20.70
CA PHE A 314 -15.63 -24.89 19.86
C PHE A 314 -16.46 -23.69 20.35
N ALA A 315 -16.50 -23.47 21.66
CA ALA A 315 -17.17 -22.30 22.24
C ALA A 315 -16.48 -20.98 21.86
N ASP A 316 -15.15 -20.97 21.82
CA ASP A 316 -14.34 -19.81 21.42
C ASP A 316 -14.49 -19.53 19.94
N PHE A 317 -14.43 -20.57 19.10
CA PHE A 317 -14.75 -20.49 17.68
C PHE A 317 -16.16 -19.94 17.44
N SER A 318 -17.17 -20.45 18.15
CA SER A 318 -18.56 -19.98 18.02
C SER A 318 -18.72 -18.52 18.41
N ARG A 319 -17.97 -18.06 19.42
CA ARG A 319 -17.91 -16.64 19.81
C ARG A 319 -17.24 -15.82 18.72
N TYR A 320 -16.09 -16.27 18.23
CA TYR A 320 -15.37 -15.61 17.14
C TYR A 320 -16.26 -15.40 15.90
N LEU A 321 -17.06 -16.41 15.50
CA LEU A 321 -17.99 -16.27 14.39
C LEU A 321 -19.09 -15.23 14.61
N ARG A 322 -19.61 -15.10 15.85
CA ARG A 322 -20.60 -14.06 16.18
C ARG A 322 -19.99 -12.66 16.13
N ASP A 323 -18.75 -12.53 16.55
CA ASP A 323 -18.01 -11.26 16.56
C ASP A 323 -17.53 -10.88 15.14
N HIS A 324 -17.43 -11.85 14.22
CA HIS A 324 -16.97 -11.68 12.85
C HIS A 324 -18.01 -12.17 11.81
N PRO A 325 -19.22 -11.58 11.75
CA PRO A 325 -20.31 -12.07 10.90
C PRO A 325 -19.98 -12.07 9.40
N ARG A 326 -19.01 -11.25 8.96
CA ARG A 326 -18.53 -11.22 7.56
C ARG A 326 -17.83 -12.52 7.14
N LEU A 327 -17.24 -13.25 8.09
CA LEU A 327 -16.54 -14.50 7.80
C LEU A 327 -17.46 -15.56 7.21
N ASP A 328 -18.74 -15.57 7.58
CA ASP A 328 -19.71 -16.49 7.01
C ASP A 328 -19.91 -16.28 5.50
N ASN A 329 -20.09 -15.01 5.09
CA ASN A 329 -20.20 -14.63 3.69
C ASN A 329 -18.92 -14.95 2.90
N TYR A 330 -17.74 -14.78 3.51
CA TYR A 330 -16.47 -15.13 2.86
C TYR A 330 -16.31 -16.64 2.69
N ALA A 331 -16.61 -17.40 3.73
CA ALA A 331 -16.50 -18.85 3.70
C ALA A 331 -17.46 -19.47 2.67
N THR A 332 -18.69 -18.97 2.59
CA THR A 332 -19.66 -19.41 1.58
C THR A 332 -19.24 -18.98 0.18
N PHE A 333 -18.72 -17.76 -0.02
CA PHE A 333 -18.13 -17.32 -1.29
C PHE A 333 -17.01 -18.26 -1.75
N ARG A 334 -16.05 -18.58 -0.87
CA ARG A 334 -14.93 -19.50 -1.19
C ARG A 334 -15.45 -20.90 -1.53
N ALA A 335 -16.43 -21.40 -0.79
CA ALA A 335 -17.03 -22.71 -1.05
C ALA A 335 -17.79 -22.78 -2.39
N VAL A 336 -18.50 -21.71 -2.79
CA VAL A 336 -19.11 -21.60 -4.12
C VAL A 336 -18.04 -21.55 -5.20
N TYR A 337 -16.99 -20.73 -5.00
CA TYR A 337 -15.88 -20.60 -5.93
C TYR A 337 -15.21 -21.95 -6.21
N GLU A 338 -14.90 -22.72 -5.16
CA GLU A 338 -14.30 -24.05 -5.29
C GLU A 338 -15.20 -25.06 -6.01
N ARG A 339 -16.51 -25.03 -5.74
CA ARG A 339 -17.46 -25.93 -6.40
C ARG A 339 -17.63 -25.60 -7.88
N ARG A 340 -17.65 -24.31 -8.23
CA ARG A 340 -17.89 -23.85 -9.60
C ARG A 340 -16.64 -23.82 -10.45
N ARG A 341 -15.48 -23.50 -9.87
CA ARG A 341 -14.20 -23.25 -10.56
C ARG A 341 -14.31 -22.18 -11.66
N GLU A 342 -15.18 -21.21 -11.42
CA GLU A 342 -15.45 -20.08 -12.31
C GLU A 342 -15.39 -18.78 -11.50
N PRO A 343 -14.85 -17.68 -12.05
CA PRO A 343 -14.84 -16.39 -11.37
C PRO A 343 -16.28 -15.87 -11.20
N TRP A 344 -16.54 -15.14 -10.11
CA TRP A 344 -17.90 -14.73 -9.75
C TRP A 344 -18.66 -13.94 -10.83
N PRO A 345 -18.04 -13.12 -11.72
CA PRO A 345 -18.78 -12.43 -12.77
C PRO A 345 -19.50 -13.38 -13.75
N GLN A 346 -19.07 -14.64 -13.82
CA GLN A 346 -19.65 -15.71 -14.64
C GLN A 346 -20.74 -16.51 -13.91
N TRP A 347 -20.93 -16.32 -12.60
CA TRP A 347 -21.94 -17.04 -11.84
C TRP A 347 -23.38 -16.66 -12.27
N PRO A 348 -24.38 -17.52 -11.99
CA PRO A 348 -25.79 -17.15 -12.06
C PRO A 348 -26.11 -15.84 -11.33
N VAL A 349 -27.09 -15.08 -11.86
CA VAL A 349 -27.48 -13.74 -11.33
C VAL A 349 -27.74 -13.76 -9.81
N ALA A 350 -28.38 -14.81 -9.28
CA ALA A 350 -28.64 -14.92 -7.85
C ALA A 350 -27.34 -14.90 -7.02
N LEU A 351 -26.38 -15.76 -7.37
CA LEU A 351 -25.07 -15.84 -6.71
C LEU A 351 -24.26 -14.57 -6.89
N ARG A 352 -24.29 -13.97 -8.09
CA ARG A 352 -23.65 -12.66 -8.34
C ARG A 352 -24.23 -11.56 -7.46
N SER A 353 -25.52 -11.60 -7.17
CA SER A 353 -26.19 -10.61 -6.32
C SER A 353 -26.00 -10.82 -4.81
N GLY A 354 -25.12 -11.73 -4.39
CA GLY A 354 -24.89 -12.05 -2.99
C GLY A 354 -25.86 -13.06 -2.38
N LYS A 355 -26.78 -13.63 -3.17
CA LYS A 355 -27.78 -14.59 -2.69
C LYS A 355 -27.28 -16.01 -2.88
N ILE A 356 -26.57 -16.52 -1.87
CA ILE A 356 -26.06 -17.91 -1.82
C ILE A 356 -27.01 -18.76 -0.98
N ALA A 357 -27.54 -19.85 -1.54
CA ALA A 357 -28.37 -20.83 -0.84
C ALA A 357 -27.54 -22.05 -0.41
N ALA A 358 -28.05 -22.81 0.57
CA ALA A 358 -27.36 -24.00 1.10
C ALA A 358 -27.06 -25.08 0.04
N GLY A 359 -27.80 -25.10 -1.07
CA GLY A 359 -27.57 -26.02 -2.18
C GLY A 359 -26.46 -25.61 -3.14
N ASP A 360 -25.89 -24.40 -3.00
CA ASP A 360 -24.93 -23.81 -3.95
C ASP A 360 -23.46 -24.16 -3.64
N PHE A 361 -23.18 -24.73 -2.46
CA PHE A 361 -21.83 -25.09 -2.01
C PHE A 361 -21.86 -26.35 -1.11
N ASP A 362 -20.72 -26.98 -0.84
CA ASP A 362 -20.63 -28.03 0.19
C ASP A 362 -20.46 -27.36 1.57
N PRO A 363 -21.37 -27.59 2.54
CA PRO A 363 -21.26 -27.03 3.89
C PRO A 363 -19.93 -27.29 4.58
N ARG A 364 -19.31 -28.46 4.35
CA ARG A 364 -18.03 -28.85 4.95
C ARG A 364 -16.88 -27.96 4.47
N VAL A 365 -16.92 -27.51 3.22
CA VAL A 365 -15.95 -26.57 2.66
C VAL A 365 -16.10 -25.18 3.30
N ALA A 366 -17.34 -24.73 3.51
CA ALA A 366 -17.57 -23.47 4.22
C ALA A 366 -17.13 -23.57 5.70
N GLU A 367 -17.39 -24.69 6.37
CA GLU A 367 -16.90 -24.94 7.74
C GLU A 367 -15.37 -24.93 7.81
N TYR A 368 -14.70 -25.55 6.84
CA TYR A 368 -13.25 -25.46 6.68
C TYR A 368 -12.78 -24.00 6.58
N HIS A 369 -13.35 -23.19 5.70
CA HIS A 369 -12.94 -21.79 5.54
C HIS A 369 -13.15 -20.95 6.80
N ARG A 370 -14.25 -21.17 7.52
CA ARG A 370 -14.48 -20.53 8.83
C ARG A 370 -13.39 -20.93 9.83
N TYR A 371 -13.07 -22.22 9.90
CA TYR A 371 -12.09 -22.78 10.81
C TYR A 371 -10.68 -22.25 10.55
N VAL A 372 -10.20 -22.30 9.30
CA VAL A 372 -8.83 -21.86 8.99
C VAL A 372 -8.64 -20.35 9.13
N GLN A 373 -9.67 -19.54 8.88
CA GLN A 373 -9.59 -18.09 9.15
C GLN A 373 -9.53 -17.79 10.64
N TRP A 374 -10.21 -18.58 11.48
CA TRP A 374 -10.08 -18.48 12.94
C TRP A 374 -8.68 -18.87 13.41
N LEU A 375 -8.11 -19.97 12.87
CA LEU A 375 -6.73 -20.37 13.18
C LEU A 375 -5.70 -19.33 12.74
N ALA A 376 -5.84 -18.77 11.53
CA ALA A 376 -4.94 -17.74 11.03
C ALA A 376 -5.00 -16.48 11.91
N ALA A 377 -6.21 -16.03 12.25
CA ALA A 377 -6.39 -14.89 13.15
C ALA A 377 -5.79 -15.16 14.53
N GLU A 378 -5.95 -16.36 15.09
CA GLU A 378 -5.36 -16.71 16.39
C GLU A 378 -3.83 -16.69 16.38
N GLN A 379 -3.21 -17.32 15.38
CA GLN A 379 -1.75 -17.35 15.29
C GLN A 379 -1.16 -15.95 15.08
N LEU A 380 -1.80 -15.12 14.24
CA LEU A 380 -1.39 -13.74 14.02
C LEU A 380 -1.62 -12.86 15.26
N ASP A 381 -2.72 -13.07 15.99
CA ASP A 381 -3.03 -12.38 17.26
C ASP A 381 -2.01 -12.72 18.35
N SER A 382 -1.60 -14.01 18.45
CA SER A 382 -0.54 -14.43 19.37
C SER A 382 0.78 -13.75 19.03
N LEU A 383 1.20 -13.80 17.76
CA LEU A 383 2.41 -13.15 17.27
C LEU A 383 2.41 -11.64 17.57
N SER A 384 1.31 -10.95 17.24
CA SER A 384 1.19 -9.50 17.44
C SER A 384 1.24 -9.14 18.93
N ARG A 385 0.52 -9.88 19.79
CA ARG A 385 0.54 -9.65 21.24
C ARG A 385 1.90 -9.91 21.87
N GLU A 386 2.59 -10.98 21.46
CA GLU A 386 3.95 -11.29 21.93
C GLU A 386 4.95 -10.21 21.54
N ALA A 387 4.88 -9.72 20.29
CA ALA A 387 5.72 -8.61 19.82
C ALA A 387 5.41 -7.31 20.59
N ALA A 388 4.13 -6.96 20.75
CA ALA A 388 3.72 -5.75 21.47
C ALA A 388 4.12 -5.78 22.95
N ALA A 389 3.97 -6.93 23.63
CA ALA A 389 4.37 -7.11 25.03
C ALA A 389 5.89 -6.92 25.24
N ALA A 390 6.69 -7.20 24.20
CA ALA A 390 8.13 -7.00 24.21
C ALA A 390 8.58 -5.59 23.78
N GLY A 391 7.64 -4.71 23.45
CA GLY A 391 7.93 -3.36 22.96
C GLY A 391 8.37 -3.31 21.49
N ASP A 392 8.10 -4.36 20.72
CA ASP A 392 8.37 -4.45 19.28
C ASP A 392 7.07 -4.24 18.49
N GLY A 393 7.07 -4.54 17.20
CA GLY A 393 5.83 -4.58 16.44
C GLY A 393 5.96 -5.20 15.06
N LEU A 394 4.81 -5.68 14.57
CA LEU A 394 4.70 -6.10 13.18
C LEU A 394 4.62 -4.88 12.27
N TYR A 395 5.43 -4.92 11.23
CA TYR A 395 5.26 -4.14 10.03
C TYR A 395 4.42 -4.97 9.06
N LEU A 396 3.19 -4.54 8.81
CA LEU A 396 2.34 -5.13 7.80
C LEU A 396 2.28 -4.23 6.57
N ASP A 397 2.06 -4.86 5.43
CA ASP A 397 1.97 -4.19 4.13
C ASP A 397 0.53 -4.32 3.59
N LEU A 398 -0.06 -3.19 3.21
CA LEU A 398 -1.40 -3.10 2.67
C LEU A 398 -1.33 -2.86 1.16
N PRO A 399 -1.70 -3.85 0.33
CA PRO A 399 -1.72 -3.66 -1.12
C PRO A 399 -2.82 -2.69 -1.54
N LEU A 400 -2.56 -1.96 -2.63
CA LEU A 400 -3.45 -0.93 -3.16
C LEU A 400 -4.84 -1.49 -3.56
N GLY A 401 -4.89 -2.73 -4.05
CA GLY A 401 -6.07 -3.31 -4.69
C GLY A 401 -6.39 -4.75 -4.31
N VAL A 402 -7.41 -5.28 -4.98
CA VAL A 402 -7.93 -6.66 -4.86
C VAL A 402 -8.31 -7.18 -6.23
N ARG A 403 -8.19 -8.49 -6.45
CA ARG A 403 -8.59 -9.07 -7.74
C ARG A 403 -10.03 -8.73 -8.12
N HIS A 404 -10.28 -8.52 -9.41
CA HIS A 404 -11.62 -8.27 -9.95
C HIS A 404 -12.62 -9.39 -9.59
N ASP A 405 -12.14 -10.63 -9.52
CA ASP A 405 -12.92 -11.82 -9.15
C ASP A 405 -12.79 -12.18 -7.66
N GLY A 406 -12.25 -11.28 -6.83
CA GLY A 406 -12.12 -11.44 -5.40
C GLY A 406 -13.42 -11.21 -4.62
N TYR A 407 -13.40 -11.60 -3.34
CA TYR A 407 -14.53 -11.46 -2.42
C TYR A 407 -14.93 -10.00 -2.20
N ASP A 408 -13.94 -9.12 -2.08
CA ASP A 408 -14.16 -7.69 -1.76
C ASP A 408 -14.97 -7.01 -2.86
N VAL A 409 -14.64 -7.30 -4.13
CA VAL A 409 -15.37 -6.80 -5.29
C VAL A 409 -16.76 -7.46 -5.38
N TRP A 410 -16.86 -8.78 -5.17
CA TRP A 410 -18.14 -9.48 -5.18
C TRP A 410 -19.13 -8.94 -4.13
N ARG A 411 -18.64 -8.67 -2.90
CA ARG A 411 -19.48 -8.15 -1.80
C ARG A 411 -19.85 -6.69 -2.01
N ASN A 412 -18.92 -5.88 -2.50
CA ASN A 412 -19.08 -4.43 -2.57
C ASN A 412 -19.12 -3.91 -4.02
N GLN A 413 -19.82 -4.60 -4.93
CA GLN A 413 -19.75 -4.32 -6.38
C GLN A 413 -19.98 -2.86 -6.78
N ARG A 414 -20.79 -2.10 -6.02
CA ARG A 414 -21.03 -0.67 -6.28
C ARG A 414 -19.85 0.24 -5.93
N ASP A 415 -18.94 -0.24 -5.09
CA ASP A 415 -17.80 0.51 -4.57
C ASP A 415 -16.55 0.32 -5.43
N PHE A 416 -16.63 -0.48 -6.49
CA PHE A 416 -15.54 -0.78 -7.40
C PHE A 416 -15.94 -0.43 -8.84
N ALA A 417 -14.98 0.08 -9.60
CA ALA A 417 -15.11 0.25 -11.04
C ALA A 417 -14.99 -1.11 -11.73
N SER A 418 -15.89 -1.40 -12.66
CA SER A 418 -16.03 -2.75 -13.24
C SER A 418 -15.43 -2.88 -14.63
N ALA A 419 -15.18 -1.76 -15.30
CA ALA A 419 -14.70 -1.70 -16.68
C ALA A 419 -13.30 -1.08 -16.81
N ALA A 420 -12.57 -0.94 -15.69
CA ALA A 420 -11.21 -0.45 -15.65
C ALA A 420 -10.34 -1.27 -14.69
N SER A 421 -9.07 -1.39 -15.05
CA SER A 421 -8.00 -1.86 -14.16
C SER A 421 -7.21 -0.67 -13.64
N ALA A 422 -6.66 -0.79 -12.44
CA ALA A 422 -5.62 0.12 -11.98
C ALA A 422 -4.27 -0.22 -12.59
N GLY A 423 -3.41 0.80 -12.75
CA GLY A 423 -2.08 0.62 -13.29
C GLY A 423 -1.18 1.84 -13.06
N ALA A 424 -0.15 1.94 -13.89
CA ALA A 424 0.73 3.10 -13.96
C ALA A 424 0.98 3.51 -15.42
N PRO A 425 1.12 4.82 -15.70
CA PRO A 425 1.48 5.29 -17.03
C PRO A 425 2.90 4.83 -17.42
N PRO A 426 3.26 4.88 -18.71
CA PRO A 426 4.63 4.66 -19.15
C PRO A 426 5.65 5.54 -18.44
N ASP A 427 6.77 4.93 -18.01
CA ASP A 427 7.88 5.63 -17.36
C ASP A 427 9.25 5.22 -17.94
N ALA A 428 10.34 5.69 -17.33
CA ALA A 428 11.72 5.45 -17.80
C ALA A 428 12.20 4.00 -17.59
N VAL A 429 11.57 3.26 -16.67
CA VAL A 429 11.88 1.86 -16.34
C VAL A 429 10.90 0.92 -17.07
N TYR A 430 9.63 1.30 -17.16
CA TYR A 430 8.51 0.58 -17.77
C TYR A 430 7.93 1.39 -18.92
N THR A 431 8.59 1.32 -20.08
CA THR A 431 8.26 2.13 -21.27
C THR A 431 6.89 1.86 -21.88
N LYS A 432 6.22 0.76 -21.50
CA LYS A 432 4.87 0.40 -21.93
C LYS A 432 3.77 0.77 -20.92
N GLY A 433 4.14 1.27 -19.75
CA GLY A 433 3.24 1.37 -18.59
C GLY A 433 2.99 0.01 -17.95
N GLN A 434 2.16 -0.02 -16.93
CA GLN A 434 1.83 -1.23 -16.17
C GLN A 434 0.31 -1.35 -16.00
N ASP A 435 -0.23 -2.53 -16.24
CA ASP A 435 -1.59 -2.91 -15.86
C ASP A 435 -1.48 -3.88 -14.68
N TRP A 436 -2.00 -3.48 -13.52
CA TRP A 436 -1.94 -4.29 -12.30
C TRP A 436 -3.16 -5.22 -12.16
N GLY A 437 -4.15 -5.12 -13.05
CA GLY A 437 -5.25 -6.09 -13.18
C GLY A 437 -6.28 -6.11 -12.04
N PHE A 438 -6.23 -5.16 -11.10
CA PHE A 438 -7.20 -5.04 -10.02
C PHE A 438 -8.24 -3.95 -10.27
N ALA A 439 -9.44 -4.15 -9.74
CA ALA A 439 -10.54 -3.20 -9.85
C ALA A 439 -10.30 -1.99 -8.92
N PRO A 440 -10.24 -0.75 -9.42
CA PRO A 440 -10.08 0.42 -8.58
C PRO A 440 -11.39 0.74 -7.84
N LEU A 441 -11.28 1.38 -6.67
CA LEU A 441 -12.46 1.84 -5.93
C LEU A 441 -13.16 2.98 -6.68
N HIS A 442 -14.48 2.96 -6.76
CA HIS A 442 -15.24 4.03 -7.39
C HIS A 442 -15.26 5.28 -6.48
N PRO A 443 -14.74 6.45 -6.92
CA PRO A 443 -14.41 7.57 -6.05
C PRO A 443 -15.63 8.26 -5.39
N GLU A 444 -16.84 8.11 -5.93
CA GLU A 444 -18.06 8.68 -5.33
C GLU A 444 -18.82 7.72 -4.43
N THR A 445 -19.04 6.48 -4.86
CA THR A 445 -19.83 5.50 -4.08
C THR A 445 -19.17 5.14 -2.76
N ILE A 446 -17.82 5.10 -2.71
CA ILE A 446 -17.10 4.97 -1.43
C ILE A 446 -17.32 6.15 -0.48
N ARG A 447 -17.63 7.35 -0.98
CA ARG A 447 -17.99 8.50 -0.13
C ARG A 447 -19.42 8.36 0.37
N GLU A 448 -20.32 8.03 -0.53
CA GLU A 448 -21.76 7.87 -0.24
C GLU A 448 -22.04 6.77 0.78
N ASN A 449 -21.17 5.77 0.88
CA ASN A 449 -21.26 4.71 1.88
C ASN A 449 -20.47 4.98 3.17
N GLY A 450 -19.86 6.16 3.31
CA GLY A 450 -19.07 6.56 4.47
C GLY A 450 -17.71 5.84 4.58
N TYR A 451 -17.10 5.52 3.45
CA TYR A 451 -15.81 4.82 3.33
C TYR A 451 -15.78 3.44 4.00
N ARG A 452 -16.93 2.75 4.07
CA ARG A 452 -17.09 1.53 4.86
C ARG A 452 -16.04 0.46 4.56
N HIS A 453 -15.86 0.12 3.28
CA HIS A 453 -14.87 -0.90 2.89
C HIS A 453 -13.43 -0.48 3.25
N VAL A 454 -13.11 0.82 3.10
CA VAL A 454 -11.79 1.38 3.45
C VAL A 454 -11.52 1.27 4.95
N ARG A 455 -12.46 1.72 5.78
CA ARG A 455 -12.43 1.58 7.24
C ARG A 455 -12.24 0.12 7.64
N GLU A 456 -13.03 -0.77 7.02
CA GLU A 456 -13.02 -2.20 7.31
C GLU A 456 -11.66 -2.87 7.07
N TYR A 457 -10.99 -2.60 5.95
CA TYR A 457 -9.67 -3.22 5.70
C TYR A 457 -8.56 -2.54 6.50
N LEU A 458 -8.62 -1.23 6.77
CA LEU A 458 -7.63 -0.56 7.61
C LEU A 458 -7.66 -1.12 9.03
N ALA A 459 -8.86 -1.17 9.64
CA ALA A 459 -9.04 -1.74 10.97
C ALA A 459 -8.59 -3.22 11.04
N HIS A 460 -8.85 -4.00 9.98
CA HIS A 460 -8.41 -5.40 9.89
C HIS A 460 -6.89 -5.56 10.01
N HIS A 461 -6.11 -4.72 9.31
CA HIS A 461 -4.64 -4.79 9.33
C HIS A 461 -4.07 -4.17 10.60
N MET A 462 -4.54 -2.97 10.94
CA MET A 462 -3.98 -2.17 12.03
C MET A 462 -4.18 -2.82 13.40
N ARG A 463 -5.20 -3.68 13.57
CA ARG A 463 -5.38 -4.50 14.76
C ARG A 463 -4.12 -5.32 15.13
N PHE A 464 -3.35 -5.76 14.14
CA PHE A 464 -2.17 -6.61 14.34
C PHE A 464 -0.85 -5.86 14.13
N ALA A 465 -0.89 -4.69 13.49
CA ALA A 465 0.28 -3.95 13.07
C ALA A 465 0.63 -2.82 14.03
N ARG A 466 1.91 -2.72 14.38
CA ARG A 466 2.46 -1.47 14.95
C ARG A 466 2.74 -0.45 13.86
N THR A 467 3.10 -0.94 12.68
CA THR A 467 3.38 -0.12 11.51
C THR A 467 2.66 -0.70 10.29
N LEU A 468 1.91 0.12 9.58
CA LEU A 468 1.26 -0.25 8.33
C LEU A 468 1.90 0.54 7.17
N ARG A 469 2.46 -0.18 6.20
CA ARG A 469 2.80 0.38 4.89
C ARG A 469 1.55 0.45 4.03
N ILE A 470 1.26 1.62 3.49
CA ILE A 470 0.26 1.85 2.46
C ILE A 470 0.99 1.82 1.11
N ASP A 471 0.77 0.76 0.35
CA ASP A 471 1.27 0.61 -1.01
C ASP A 471 0.70 1.72 -1.90
N HIS A 472 1.55 2.36 -2.70
CA HIS A 472 1.19 3.43 -3.63
C HIS A 472 0.33 4.53 -2.98
N VAL A 473 0.90 5.27 -2.02
CA VAL A 473 0.16 6.27 -1.21
C VAL A 473 -0.48 7.39 -2.07
N MET A 474 0.02 7.58 -3.28
CA MET A 474 -0.59 8.45 -4.30
C MET A 474 -2.05 8.08 -4.59
N GLY A 475 -2.45 6.82 -4.38
CA GLY A 475 -3.82 6.32 -4.50
C GLY A 475 -4.84 7.02 -3.61
N LEU A 476 -4.40 7.70 -2.53
CA LEU A 476 -5.26 8.57 -1.73
C LEU A 476 -5.70 9.83 -2.49
N HIS A 477 -4.94 10.24 -3.50
CA HIS A 477 -5.14 11.46 -4.28
C HIS A 477 -5.67 11.19 -5.67
N ARG A 478 -5.05 10.23 -6.36
CA ARG A 478 -5.41 9.84 -7.73
C ARG A 478 -4.92 8.44 -8.03
N LEU A 479 -5.62 7.76 -8.93
CA LEU A 479 -5.19 6.46 -9.45
C LEU A 479 -5.25 6.47 -10.97
N TYR A 480 -4.30 5.80 -11.61
CA TYR A 480 -4.27 5.66 -13.05
C TYR A 480 -5.15 4.47 -13.46
N TRP A 481 -6.22 4.76 -14.18
CA TRP A 481 -7.21 3.78 -14.63
C TRP A 481 -6.98 3.45 -16.10
N ILE A 482 -6.95 2.16 -16.42
CA ILE A 482 -6.81 1.61 -17.76
C ILE A 482 -8.16 0.97 -18.12
N PRO A 483 -8.95 1.58 -19.03
CA PRO A 483 -10.19 0.95 -19.49
C PRO A 483 -9.92 -0.42 -20.10
N HIS A 484 -10.76 -1.41 -19.79
CA HIS A 484 -10.61 -2.76 -20.33
C HIS A 484 -10.56 -2.74 -21.87
N GLY A 485 -9.59 -3.46 -22.43
CA GLY A 485 -9.34 -3.56 -23.86
C GLY A 485 -8.43 -2.47 -24.44
N LEU A 486 -7.98 -1.50 -23.64
CA LEU A 486 -6.93 -0.54 -24.02
C LEU A 486 -5.58 -0.93 -23.42
N SER A 487 -4.51 -0.32 -23.91
CA SER A 487 -3.15 -0.54 -23.37
C SER A 487 -2.89 0.34 -22.14
N ALA A 488 -1.88 -0.01 -21.34
CA ALA A 488 -1.46 0.81 -20.21
C ALA A 488 -0.99 2.23 -20.62
N ALA A 489 -0.64 2.47 -21.88
CA ALA A 489 -0.33 3.81 -22.37
C ALA A 489 -1.57 4.71 -22.55
N ASP A 490 -2.76 4.11 -22.64
CA ASP A 490 -4.03 4.79 -22.92
C ASP A 490 -4.84 5.13 -21.66
N GLY A 491 -4.34 4.77 -20.47
CA GLY A 491 -5.01 5.06 -19.21
C GLY A 491 -5.09 6.55 -18.86
N VAL A 492 -5.91 6.86 -17.86
CA VAL A 492 -6.18 8.22 -17.38
C VAL A 492 -6.16 8.28 -15.86
N TYR A 493 -5.76 9.43 -15.30
CA TYR A 493 -5.84 9.62 -13.85
C TYR A 493 -7.27 9.99 -13.42
N VAL A 494 -7.77 9.30 -12.40
CA VAL A 494 -9.03 9.61 -11.70
C VAL A 494 -8.70 10.08 -10.30
N ARG A 495 -9.28 11.22 -9.88
CA ARG A 495 -9.04 11.84 -8.57
C ARG A 495 -9.90 11.22 -7.47
N TYR A 496 -9.30 11.07 -6.30
CA TYR A 496 -9.96 10.73 -5.04
C TYR A 496 -9.99 11.95 -4.12
N ARG A 497 -10.75 11.86 -3.02
CA ARG A 497 -10.82 12.91 -2.00
C ARG A 497 -9.75 12.64 -0.93
N ALA A 498 -8.56 13.20 -1.14
CA ALA A 498 -7.41 12.98 -0.27
C ALA A 498 -7.71 13.34 1.20
N ASP A 499 -8.27 14.53 1.46
CA ASP A 499 -8.59 14.97 2.83
C ASP A 499 -9.50 13.97 3.57
N GLU A 500 -10.50 13.41 2.89
CA GLU A 500 -11.43 12.43 3.47
C GLU A 500 -10.73 11.09 3.74
N LEU A 501 -9.89 10.62 2.81
CA LEU A 501 -9.13 9.39 2.98
C LEU A 501 -8.03 9.51 4.05
N TYR A 502 -7.37 10.67 4.17
CA TYR A 502 -6.44 10.95 5.27
C TYR A 502 -7.18 11.00 6.62
N ALA A 503 -8.41 11.51 6.67
CA ALA A 503 -9.20 11.51 7.89
C ALA A 503 -9.53 10.09 8.35
N VAL A 504 -9.94 9.22 7.41
CA VAL A 504 -10.15 7.79 7.67
C VAL A 504 -8.85 7.12 8.13
N LEU A 505 -7.74 7.35 7.42
CA LEU A 505 -6.44 6.77 7.76
C LEU A 505 -5.96 7.19 9.15
N SER A 506 -6.13 8.47 9.50
CA SER A 506 -5.71 9.05 10.77
C SER A 506 -6.51 8.49 11.95
N ILE A 507 -7.84 8.47 11.88
CA ILE A 507 -8.64 7.99 13.00
C ILE A 507 -8.43 6.49 13.26
N GLU A 508 -8.35 5.66 12.21
CA GLU A 508 -8.10 4.22 12.33
C GLU A 508 -6.69 3.95 12.90
N SER A 509 -5.70 4.75 12.47
CA SER A 509 -4.33 4.73 13.00
C SER A 509 -4.28 5.03 14.50
N HIS A 510 -5.04 6.02 14.98
CA HIS A 510 -5.11 6.37 16.41
C HIS A 510 -5.81 5.31 17.25
N TRP A 511 -6.92 4.74 16.78
CA TRP A 511 -7.62 3.68 17.51
C TRP A 511 -6.79 2.41 17.65
N SER A 512 -5.98 2.11 16.64
CA SER A 512 -5.13 0.92 16.63
C SER A 512 -3.72 1.17 17.17
N ARG A 513 -3.34 2.43 17.41
CA ARG A 513 -1.98 2.86 17.77
C ARG A 513 -0.94 2.38 16.75
N THR A 514 -1.25 2.56 15.47
CA THR A 514 -0.45 2.06 14.35
C THR A 514 0.18 3.23 13.60
N ALA A 515 1.51 3.24 13.48
CA ALA A 515 2.23 4.18 12.64
C ALA A 515 1.98 3.90 11.15
N ILE A 516 1.93 4.96 10.34
CA ILE A 516 1.67 4.84 8.91
C ILE A 516 2.89 5.24 8.10
N ILE A 517 3.24 4.37 7.16
CA ILE A 517 4.24 4.63 6.12
C ILE A 517 3.51 4.66 4.79
N GLY A 518 3.64 5.74 4.04
CA GLY A 518 3.16 5.81 2.67
C GLY A 518 4.31 5.50 1.71
N GLU A 519 4.14 4.49 0.86
CA GLU A 519 5.07 4.29 -0.23
C GLU A 519 4.87 5.39 -1.28
N ASN A 520 5.87 6.25 -1.39
CA ASN A 520 5.90 7.43 -2.26
C ASN A 520 7.06 7.33 -3.28
N LEU A 521 7.08 6.27 -4.07
CA LEU A 521 8.09 6.02 -5.12
C LEU A 521 7.46 6.22 -6.52
N GLY A 522 8.33 6.34 -7.53
CA GLY A 522 7.91 6.57 -8.91
C GLY A 522 7.49 8.02 -9.19
N THR A 523 6.38 8.22 -9.92
CA THR A 523 5.93 9.56 -10.33
C THR A 523 5.07 10.21 -9.25
N VAL A 524 5.71 10.83 -8.26
CA VAL A 524 5.02 11.42 -7.11
C VAL A 524 4.63 12.88 -7.37
N PRO A 525 3.33 13.23 -7.38
CA PRO A 525 2.91 14.63 -7.42
C PRO A 525 3.42 15.39 -6.19
N LYS A 526 3.78 16.66 -6.36
CA LYS A 526 4.36 17.49 -5.27
C LYS A 526 3.42 17.58 -4.06
N GLU A 527 2.12 17.64 -4.31
CA GLU A 527 1.09 17.69 -3.29
C GLU A 527 1.05 16.44 -2.40
N VAL A 528 1.47 15.27 -2.89
CA VAL A 528 1.40 14.02 -2.11
C VAL A 528 2.34 14.09 -0.93
N ASN A 529 3.61 14.44 -1.19
CA ASN A 529 4.62 14.58 -0.15
C ASN A 529 4.23 15.67 0.87
N LEU A 530 3.59 16.75 0.41
CA LEU A 530 3.16 17.87 1.26
C LEU A 530 2.02 17.45 2.20
N GLU A 531 1.02 16.72 1.69
CA GLU A 531 -0.07 16.18 2.52
C GLU A 531 0.41 15.06 3.47
N MET A 532 1.37 14.23 3.04
CA MET A 532 2.00 13.24 3.94
C MET A 532 2.64 13.92 5.16
N ASP A 533 3.41 14.99 4.95
CA ASP A 533 4.02 15.75 6.06
C ASP A 533 2.96 16.40 6.95
N ARG A 534 1.94 17.00 6.33
CA ARG A 534 0.81 17.63 7.04
C ARG A 534 0.13 16.63 7.98
N HIS A 535 -0.08 15.41 7.50
CA HIS A 535 -0.76 14.34 8.24
C HIS A 535 0.17 13.40 9.02
N GLY A 536 1.48 13.68 9.06
CA GLY A 536 2.45 12.87 9.82
C GLY A 536 2.67 11.45 9.30
N VAL A 537 2.36 11.20 8.01
CA VAL A 537 2.62 9.92 7.34
C VAL A 537 4.10 9.86 6.95
N ARG A 538 4.78 8.78 7.34
CA ARG A 538 6.21 8.62 7.07
C ARG A 538 6.42 8.28 5.60
N ARG A 539 7.42 8.89 4.99
CA ARG A 539 7.83 8.59 3.60
C ARG A 539 8.78 7.39 3.58
N MET A 540 9.03 6.86 2.38
CA MET A 540 10.10 5.90 2.15
C MET A 540 11.33 6.60 1.59
N PHE A 541 12.50 6.31 2.17
CA PHE A 541 13.81 6.67 1.62
C PHE A 541 14.49 5.38 1.15
N VAL A 542 14.71 5.24 -0.15
CA VAL A 542 15.25 4.00 -0.73
C VAL A 542 16.55 4.31 -1.45
N VAL A 543 17.69 3.87 -0.91
CA VAL A 543 19.04 4.27 -1.36
C VAL A 543 19.22 4.15 -2.88
N GLN A 544 18.71 3.09 -3.51
CA GLN A 544 18.82 2.91 -4.96
C GLN A 544 18.14 4.01 -5.80
N TYR A 545 17.18 4.76 -5.25
CA TYR A 545 16.54 5.92 -5.87
C TYR A 545 17.10 7.28 -5.43
N GLU A 546 17.96 7.31 -4.42
CA GLU A 546 18.38 8.55 -3.73
C GLU A 546 19.75 9.07 -4.19
N TYR A 547 20.29 8.51 -5.26
CA TYR A 547 21.50 9.03 -5.90
C TYR A 547 21.19 10.33 -6.67
N ASP A 548 22.01 11.36 -6.45
CA ASP A 548 21.82 12.68 -7.05
C ASP A 548 21.76 12.60 -8.59
N SER A 549 20.60 12.97 -9.14
CA SER A 549 20.30 12.93 -10.58
C SER A 549 21.10 13.97 -11.37
N ALA A 550 21.56 15.06 -10.75
CA ALA A 550 22.40 16.06 -11.43
C ALA A 550 23.73 15.46 -11.92
N ALA A 551 24.28 14.49 -11.17
CA ALA A 551 25.49 13.77 -11.56
C ALA A 551 25.23 12.71 -12.66
N VAL A 552 24.04 12.09 -12.67
CA VAL A 552 23.63 11.08 -13.66
C VAL A 552 23.27 11.71 -15.02
N ASP A 553 22.57 12.85 -15.00
CA ASP A 553 22.25 13.64 -16.19
C ASP A 553 23.52 14.23 -16.83
N ALA A 554 24.48 14.70 -16.04
CA ALA A 554 25.77 15.18 -16.55
C ALA A 554 26.58 14.06 -17.24
N ALA A 555 26.56 12.83 -16.71
CA ALA A 555 27.23 11.68 -17.31
C ALA A 555 26.53 11.22 -18.62
N THR A 556 25.21 11.24 -18.65
CA THR A 556 24.37 10.86 -19.81
C THR A 556 24.50 11.87 -20.94
N GLU A 557 24.53 13.16 -20.61
CA GLU A 557 24.75 14.27 -21.54
C GLU A 557 26.17 14.25 -22.14
N ASN A 558 27.20 13.91 -21.34
CA ASN A 558 28.58 13.75 -21.83
C ASN A 558 28.72 12.57 -22.80
N CYS A 559 28.00 11.47 -22.58
CA CYS A 559 27.95 10.34 -23.50
C CYS A 559 27.23 10.70 -24.81
N ARG A 560 26.13 11.47 -24.75
CA ARG A 560 25.44 11.98 -25.96
C ARG A 560 26.33 12.93 -26.77
N ARG A 561 27.10 13.81 -26.12
CA ARG A 561 28.04 14.72 -26.79
C ARG A 561 29.22 14.03 -27.46
N ARG A 562 29.63 12.85 -27.01
CA ARG A 562 30.69 12.05 -27.67
C ARG A 562 30.26 11.43 -29.00
N ILE A 563 28.96 11.40 -29.31
CA ILE A 563 28.40 10.80 -30.53
C ILE A 563 28.20 11.86 -31.64
N LEU A 564 28.22 13.15 -31.30
CA LEU A 564 28.11 14.27 -32.25
C LEU A 564 29.46 14.98 -32.44
N PRO A 565 29.82 15.41 -33.67
CA PRO A 565 31.03 16.19 -33.88
C PRO A 565 30.93 17.55 -33.15
N PRO A 566 32.02 18.05 -32.55
CA PRO A 566 31.97 19.25 -31.73
C PRO A 566 31.68 20.48 -32.59
N THR A 567 30.56 21.15 -32.32
CA THR A 567 30.30 22.51 -32.80
C THR A 567 30.60 23.48 -31.65
N GLU A 568 31.72 24.18 -31.80
CA GLU A 568 32.25 25.29 -30.98
C GLU A 568 33.01 24.95 -29.66
N PRO A 569 34.11 25.68 -29.37
CA PRO A 569 34.87 25.50 -28.14
C PRO A 569 34.15 26.14 -26.94
N PRO A 570 34.14 25.50 -25.76
CA PRO A 570 33.55 26.08 -24.56
C PRO A 570 34.36 27.31 -24.08
N THR A 571 33.64 28.34 -23.63
CA THR A 571 34.15 29.63 -23.16
C THR A 571 34.57 29.65 -21.68
N GLU A 572 34.54 28.51 -20.98
CA GLU A 572 34.91 28.40 -19.56
C GLU A 572 36.41 28.09 -19.36
N SER A 573 37.02 28.72 -18.36
CA SER A 573 38.41 28.45 -18.00
C SER A 573 38.56 27.04 -17.41
N ILE A 574 39.66 26.34 -17.76
CA ILE A 574 39.98 25.01 -17.22
C ILE A 574 40.01 25.02 -15.68
N GLY A 575 40.40 26.15 -15.06
CA GLY A 575 40.45 26.32 -13.62
C GLY A 575 39.07 26.36 -12.93
N GLU A 576 38.06 26.94 -13.58
CA GLU A 576 36.67 26.92 -13.06
C GLU A 576 36.05 25.53 -13.20
N ARG A 577 36.30 24.83 -14.31
CA ARG A 577 35.89 23.43 -14.48
C ARG A 577 36.52 22.51 -13.44
N ILE A 578 37.81 22.67 -13.15
CA ILE A 578 38.48 21.87 -12.12
C ILE A 578 37.89 22.17 -10.74
N ARG A 579 37.59 23.43 -10.41
CA ARG A 579 36.95 23.77 -9.13
C ARG A 579 35.54 23.22 -9.02
N LEU A 580 34.71 23.32 -10.07
CA LEU A 580 33.35 22.76 -10.10
C LEU A 580 33.37 21.23 -9.97
N LEU A 581 34.24 20.54 -10.71
CA LEU A 581 34.41 19.10 -10.64
C LEU A 581 34.93 18.63 -9.26
N GLN A 582 35.88 19.37 -8.67
CA GLN A 582 36.36 19.09 -7.30
C GLN A 582 35.25 19.32 -6.26
N HIS A 583 34.44 20.37 -6.42
CA HIS A 583 33.34 20.69 -5.50
C HIS A 583 32.16 19.69 -5.59
N GLU A 584 31.98 19.05 -6.75
CA GLU A 584 31.02 17.96 -6.98
C GLU A 584 31.51 16.61 -6.40
N GLU A 585 32.81 16.31 -6.47
CA GLU A 585 33.39 15.09 -5.87
C GLU A 585 33.38 15.08 -4.32
N ASP A 586 33.29 16.27 -3.70
CA ASP A 586 33.29 16.45 -2.24
C ASP A 586 31.91 16.25 -1.57
N ARG A 587 30.82 16.15 -2.34
CA ARG A 587 29.47 15.96 -1.77
C ARG A 587 29.14 14.48 -1.58
N SER A 588 28.17 14.20 -0.69
CA SER A 588 27.53 12.88 -0.62
C SER A 588 26.89 12.57 -1.98
N PRO A 589 27.07 11.37 -2.55
CA PRO A 589 26.38 10.97 -3.76
C PRO A 589 24.88 10.70 -3.52
N LEU A 590 24.48 10.58 -2.25
CA LEU A 590 23.09 10.37 -1.82
C LEU A 590 22.47 11.67 -1.30
N ASN A 591 21.18 11.84 -1.56
CA ASN A 591 20.34 12.83 -0.91
C ASN A 591 20.35 12.67 0.62
N ALA A 592 20.08 13.78 1.32
CA ALA A 592 19.98 13.76 2.77
C ALA A 592 18.76 12.92 3.22
N VAL A 593 18.98 11.98 4.13
CA VAL A 593 17.90 11.14 4.69
C VAL A 593 17.01 12.01 5.60
N PRO A 594 15.71 12.18 5.30
CA PRO A 594 14.81 12.96 6.15
C PRO A 594 14.41 12.20 7.42
N GLU A 595 14.09 12.92 8.50
CA GLU A 595 13.71 12.33 9.80
C GLU A 595 12.41 11.52 9.72
N ALA A 596 11.35 12.06 9.12
CA ALA A 596 10.03 11.43 9.01
C ALA A 596 9.98 10.35 7.91
N THR A 597 10.92 9.41 7.94
CA THR A 597 11.04 8.32 6.95
C THR A 597 11.30 6.96 7.56
N ILE A 598 10.94 5.94 6.79
CA ILE A 598 11.59 4.63 6.86
C ILE A 598 12.67 4.56 5.78
N ALA A 599 13.90 4.26 6.19
CA ALA A 599 15.03 4.14 5.28
C ALA A 599 15.37 2.68 5.01
N SER A 600 15.59 2.33 3.73
CA SER A 600 16.04 1.01 3.30
C SER A 600 17.00 1.11 2.11
N ILE A 601 17.69 0.01 1.80
CA ILE A 601 18.57 -0.06 0.62
C ILE A 601 17.74 -0.17 -0.67
N ASN A 602 16.75 -1.05 -0.65
CA ASN A 602 15.86 -1.37 -1.76
C ASN A 602 14.46 -1.73 -1.24
N THR A 603 13.58 -2.16 -2.15
CA THR A 603 12.29 -2.80 -1.85
C THR A 603 12.20 -4.16 -2.55
N HIS A 604 11.12 -4.90 -2.33
CA HIS A 604 10.87 -6.20 -2.97
C HIS A 604 10.62 -6.11 -4.50
N ASP A 605 10.27 -4.93 -5.01
CA ASP A 605 10.06 -4.65 -6.44
C ASP A 605 11.34 -4.26 -7.17
N MET A 606 12.43 -4.06 -6.43
CA MET A 606 13.72 -3.66 -6.97
C MET A 606 14.67 -4.84 -7.04
N PRO A 607 15.68 -4.79 -7.94
CA PRO A 607 16.82 -5.69 -7.83
C PRO A 607 17.45 -5.59 -6.43
N THR A 608 17.80 -6.73 -5.86
CA THR A 608 18.59 -6.81 -4.63
C THR A 608 19.86 -5.99 -4.77
N PHE A 609 20.47 -5.58 -3.65
CA PHE A 609 21.62 -4.68 -3.66
C PHE A 609 22.74 -5.20 -4.55
N ALA A 610 23.11 -6.48 -4.41
CA ALA A 610 24.18 -7.07 -5.21
C ALA A 610 23.82 -7.10 -6.70
N ALA A 611 22.59 -7.48 -7.06
CA ALA A 611 22.15 -7.47 -8.46
C ALA A 611 22.23 -6.07 -9.05
N TRP A 612 21.71 -5.07 -8.34
CA TRP A 612 21.71 -3.69 -8.78
C TRP A 612 23.12 -3.12 -8.91
N TRP A 613 23.97 -3.37 -7.91
CA TRP A 613 25.35 -2.88 -7.81
C TRP A 613 26.24 -3.37 -8.96
N HIS A 614 25.96 -4.58 -9.44
CA HIS A 614 26.65 -5.22 -10.57
C HIS A 614 25.92 -5.07 -11.91
N ALA A 615 24.74 -4.43 -11.91
CA ALA A 615 23.87 -4.28 -13.08
C ALA A 615 23.39 -5.63 -13.67
N ASP A 616 23.22 -6.66 -12.82
CA ASP A 616 22.78 -7.99 -13.21
C ASP A 616 21.31 -8.00 -13.69
N ASP A 617 20.50 -7.01 -13.32
CA ASP A 617 19.12 -6.83 -13.78
C ASP A 617 19.03 -6.25 -15.20
N VAL A 618 20.09 -5.60 -15.70
CA VAL A 618 20.05 -4.88 -16.98
C VAL A 618 19.84 -5.83 -18.17
N PRO A 619 20.54 -6.98 -18.29
CA PRO A 619 20.26 -7.95 -19.35
C PRO A 619 18.82 -8.45 -19.33
N ASP A 620 18.26 -8.69 -18.15
CA ASP A 620 16.88 -9.16 -17.98
C ASP A 620 15.86 -8.11 -18.47
N ARG A 621 16.10 -6.83 -18.17
CA ARG A 621 15.27 -5.71 -18.66
C ARG A 621 15.35 -5.56 -20.18
N VAL A 622 16.48 -5.87 -20.80
CA VAL A 622 16.61 -5.90 -22.27
C VAL A 622 15.83 -7.07 -22.86
N ASP A 623 15.93 -8.26 -22.26
CA ASP A 623 15.18 -9.46 -22.67
C ASP A 623 13.66 -9.24 -22.62
N LEU A 624 13.18 -8.58 -21.56
CA LEU A 624 11.77 -8.21 -21.39
C LEU A 624 11.31 -7.05 -22.31
N GLY A 625 12.23 -6.45 -23.08
CA GLY A 625 11.95 -5.31 -23.93
C GLY A 625 11.56 -4.04 -23.17
N LEU A 626 11.96 -3.95 -21.89
CA LEU A 626 11.77 -2.76 -21.05
C LEU A 626 12.84 -1.70 -21.33
N MET A 627 13.98 -2.12 -21.90
CA MET A 627 15.14 -1.28 -22.16
C MET A 627 15.79 -1.65 -23.50
N THR A 628 16.27 -0.66 -24.26
CA THR A 628 17.06 -0.90 -25.47
C THR A 628 18.53 -1.22 -25.15
N PRO A 629 19.29 -1.90 -26.03
CA PRO A 629 20.71 -2.16 -25.80
C PRO A 629 21.56 -0.89 -25.61
N GLY A 630 21.18 0.22 -26.24
CA GLY A 630 21.83 1.52 -26.06
C GLY A 630 21.58 2.10 -24.67
N GLU A 631 20.34 2.06 -24.19
CA GLU A 631 19.98 2.44 -22.82
C GLU A 631 20.66 1.54 -21.77
N ALA A 632 20.78 0.25 -22.04
CA ALA A 632 21.50 -0.70 -21.18
C ALA A 632 22.97 -0.33 -21.00
N SER A 633 23.64 0.07 -22.09
CA SER A 633 25.03 0.51 -22.03
C SER A 633 25.20 1.78 -21.19
N ALA A 634 24.25 2.72 -21.30
CA ALA A 634 24.23 3.94 -20.49
C ALA A 634 23.95 3.66 -19.01
N GLU A 635 23.00 2.78 -18.70
CA GLU A 635 22.65 2.36 -17.35
C GLU A 635 23.85 1.69 -16.64
N ILE A 636 24.53 0.76 -17.33
CA ILE A 636 25.74 0.10 -16.80
C ILE A 636 26.83 1.12 -16.49
N ALA A 637 27.06 2.08 -17.39
CA ALA A 637 28.05 3.13 -17.19
C ALA A 637 27.68 4.06 -16.02
N ALA A 638 26.40 4.44 -15.90
CA ALA A 638 25.90 5.26 -14.81
C ALA A 638 26.07 4.57 -13.46
N ARG A 639 25.74 3.28 -13.35
CA ARG A 639 25.93 2.50 -12.12
C ARG A 639 27.39 2.28 -11.76
N ALA A 640 28.28 2.12 -12.76
CA ALA A 640 29.71 2.06 -12.52
C ALA A 640 30.26 3.39 -11.95
N ASP A 641 29.72 4.52 -12.39
CA ASP A 641 30.04 5.84 -11.83
C ASP A 641 29.52 6.01 -10.40
N ILE A 642 28.26 5.65 -10.16
CA ILE A 642 27.65 5.64 -8.82
C ILE A 642 28.51 4.81 -7.86
N ARG A 643 28.86 3.58 -8.23
CA ARG A 643 29.71 2.69 -7.44
C ARG A 643 31.03 3.36 -7.06
N ARG A 644 31.71 3.99 -8.02
CA ARG A 644 33.00 4.68 -7.78
C ARG A 644 32.85 5.82 -6.77
N ARG A 645 31.83 6.68 -6.95
CA ARG A 645 31.57 7.83 -6.08
C ARG A 645 31.16 7.39 -4.67
N THR A 646 30.30 6.38 -4.56
CA THR A 646 29.87 5.83 -3.26
C THR A 646 31.03 5.24 -2.47
N ILE A 647 31.91 4.44 -3.10
CA ILE A 647 33.08 3.87 -2.40
C ILE A 647 34.03 4.98 -1.94
N ALA A 648 34.30 5.97 -2.80
CA ALA A 648 35.17 7.10 -2.44
C ALA A 648 34.59 7.90 -1.26
N TRP A 649 33.29 8.19 -1.29
CA TRP A 649 32.59 8.88 -0.21
C TRP A 649 32.58 8.08 1.10
N LEU A 650 32.25 6.79 1.06
CA LEU A 650 32.23 5.94 2.26
C LEU A 650 33.60 5.84 2.93
N ARG A 651 34.69 5.81 2.16
CA ARG A 651 36.06 5.86 2.72
C ARG A 651 36.38 7.21 3.35
N ARG A 652 36.02 8.30 2.67
CA ARG A 652 36.25 9.67 3.16
C ARG A 652 35.52 9.91 4.49
N GLU A 653 34.25 9.50 4.58
CA GLU A 653 33.43 9.63 5.79
C GLU A 653 33.71 8.53 6.82
N SER A 654 34.75 7.69 6.60
CA SER A 654 35.16 6.61 7.51
C SER A 654 34.08 5.56 7.80
N TRP A 655 33.09 5.42 6.90
CA TRP A 655 32.15 4.30 6.92
C TRP A 655 32.80 3.02 6.40
N LEU A 656 33.74 3.12 5.45
CA LEU A 656 34.47 2.00 4.86
C LEU A 656 35.97 2.13 5.17
N ASP A 657 36.61 1.05 5.63
CA ASP A 657 38.04 1.06 5.98
C ASP A 657 38.90 1.35 4.73
N PRO A 658 39.77 2.40 4.76
CA PRO A 658 40.70 2.72 3.67
C PRO A 658 41.61 1.56 3.23
N ALA A 659 41.91 0.61 4.12
CA ALA A 659 42.74 -0.56 3.83
C ALA A 659 41.99 -1.67 3.07
N THR A 660 40.67 -1.59 2.95
CA THR A 660 39.87 -2.54 2.17
C THR A 660 40.15 -2.33 0.68
N THR A 661 40.88 -3.24 0.04
CA THR A 661 41.18 -3.19 -1.41
C THR A 661 39.92 -3.54 -2.20
N ALA A 662 39.23 -2.53 -2.73
CA ALA A 662 37.98 -2.70 -3.49
C ALA A 662 38.19 -3.43 -4.82
N GLY A 663 37.98 -4.75 -4.82
CA GLY A 663 37.61 -5.58 -5.98
C GLY A 663 36.19 -6.13 -5.81
N ASP A 664 35.73 -7.04 -6.68
CA ASP A 664 34.36 -7.61 -6.64
C ASP A 664 33.95 -8.21 -5.27
N ASP A 665 34.93 -8.61 -4.44
CA ASP A 665 34.77 -9.06 -3.04
C ASP A 665 34.34 -7.95 -2.03
N ASP A 666 34.35 -6.67 -2.40
CA ASP A 666 34.02 -5.54 -1.52
C ASP A 666 32.50 -5.23 -1.44
N THR A 667 31.68 -5.91 -2.24
CA THR A 667 30.22 -5.66 -2.31
C THR A 667 29.56 -5.76 -0.92
N GLN A 668 29.96 -6.73 -0.10
CA GLN A 668 29.42 -6.90 1.25
C GLN A 668 29.84 -5.77 2.20
N ALA A 669 31.10 -5.36 2.15
CA ALA A 669 31.60 -4.31 3.02
C ALA A 669 31.00 -2.94 2.66
N VAL A 670 30.79 -2.66 1.37
CA VAL A 670 30.04 -1.48 0.90
C VAL A 670 28.58 -1.51 1.37
N LEU A 671 27.89 -2.64 1.21
CA LEU A 671 26.53 -2.80 1.73
C LEU A 671 26.46 -2.53 3.23
N PHE A 672 27.35 -3.15 4.01
CA PHE A 672 27.38 -3.01 5.46
C PHE A 672 27.74 -1.57 5.88
N ALA A 673 28.55 -0.86 5.10
CA ALA A 673 28.84 0.55 5.29
C ALA A 673 27.61 1.44 5.03
N LEU A 674 26.86 1.18 3.95
CA LEU A 674 25.61 1.88 3.66
C LEU A 674 24.54 1.62 4.74
N VAL A 675 24.40 0.39 5.21
CA VAL A 675 23.46 0.04 6.29
C VAL A 675 23.84 0.75 7.59
N ARG A 676 25.13 0.83 7.94
CA ARG A 676 25.60 1.61 9.10
C ARG A 676 25.35 3.11 8.93
N PHE A 677 25.57 3.65 7.74
CA PHE A 677 25.24 5.04 7.44
C PHE A 677 23.75 5.32 7.63
N LEU A 678 22.86 4.47 7.09
CA LEU A 678 21.42 4.59 7.31
C LEU A 678 21.06 4.47 8.80
N ALA A 679 21.71 3.56 9.53
CA ALA A 679 21.50 3.43 10.96
C ALA A 679 21.87 4.71 11.72
N ALA A 680 22.94 5.40 11.34
CA ALA A 680 23.35 6.67 11.97
C ALA A 680 22.46 7.87 11.57
N SER A 681 21.73 7.77 10.45
CA SER A 681 20.90 8.84 9.88
C SER A 681 19.74 9.26 10.81
N PRO A 682 19.10 10.43 10.56
CA PRO A 682 17.97 10.88 11.36
C PRO A 682 16.67 10.14 11.07
N ALA A 683 16.61 9.22 10.08
CA ALA A 683 15.41 8.45 9.78
C ALA A 683 14.78 7.88 11.05
N GLU A 684 13.47 7.97 11.19
CA GLU A 684 12.72 7.46 12.35
C GLU A 684 12.86 5.94 12.46
N SER A 685 12.90 5.25 11.31
CA SER A 685 13.11 3.81 11.24
C SER A 685 14.04 3.41 10.10
N VAL A 686 14.82 2.34 10.33
CA VAL A 686 15.63 1.69 9.30
C VAL A 686 15.15 0.26 9.12
N LEU A 687 14.86 -0.13 7.89
CA LEU A 687 14.41 -1.48 7.54
C LEU A 687 15.47 -2.18 6.69
N VAL A 688 16.08 -3.21 7.25
CA VAL A 688 17.12 -4.00 6.57
C VAL A 688 16.44 -5.12 5.78
N ASN A 689 16.54 -5.11 4.45
CA ASN A 689 16.17 -6.25 3.65
C ASN A 689 17.18 -7.38 3.89
N LEU A 690 16.73 -8.48 4.48
CA LEU A 690 17.64 -9.52 4.94
C LEU A 690 18.33 -10.23 3.76
N GLU A 691 17.71 -10.28 2.58
CA GLU A 691 18.29 -10.95 1.40
C GLU A 691 19.57 -10.30 0.88
N ASP A 692 19.72 -8.99 1.11
CA ASP A 692 20.94 -8.29 0.74
C ASP A 692 22.15 -8.75 1.57
N LEU A 693 21.94 -9.22 2.81
CA LEU A 693 23.03 -9.54 3.74
C LEU A 693 23.87 -10.73 3.29
N TRP A 694 23.31 -11.63 2.47
CA TRP A 694 24.03 -12.71 1.81
C TRP A 694 24.31 -12.45 0.33
N LEU A 695 24.17 -11.19 -0.10
CA LEU A 695 24.38 -10.73 -1.48
C LEU A 695 23.53 -11.51 -2.49
N GLU A 696 22.24 -11.73 -2.18
CA GLU A 696 21.32 -12.29 -3.16
C GLU A 696 21.38 -11.48 -4.46
N ARG A 697 21.38 -12.17 -5.61
CA ARG A 697 21.48 -11.53 -6.95
C ARG A 697 20.21 -11.69 -7.77
N ARG A 698 19.19 -12.35 -7.22
CA ARG A 698 17.92 -12.55 -7.89
C ARG A 698 16.87 -11.70 -7.19
N PRO A 699 15.90 -11.11 -7.91
CA PRO A 699 14.78 -10.38 -7.31
C PRO A 699 13.61 -11.32 -6.97
N GLN A 700 12.82 -10.95 -5.96
CA GLN A 700 11.60 -11.70 -5.59
C GLN A 700 10.46 -11.44 -6.58
N ASN A 701 10.45 -10.23 -7.14
CA ASN A 701 9.51 -9.78 -8.13
C ASN A 701 10.22 -8.96 -9.20
N VAL A 702 9.82 -9.12 -10.45
CA VAL A 702 10.16 -8.22 -11.55
C VAL A 702 8.86 -7.52 -11.98
N PRO A 703 8.64 -6.25 -11.59
CA PRO A 703 7.37 -5.60 -11.89
C PRO A 703 7.07 -5.54 -13.39
N GLY A 704 5.80 -5.52 -13.75
CA GLY A 704 5.35 -5.58 -15.15
C GLY A 704 5.49 -6.97 -15.81
N THR A 705 5.83 -8.02 -15.05
CA THR A 705 5.85 -9.40 -15.55
C THR A 705 4.83 -10.28 -14.83
N SER A 706 4.39 -11.33 -15.51
CA SER A 706 3.42 -12.32 -15.04
C SER A 706 4.05 -13.72 -15.05
N THR A 707 3.79 -14.51 -16.09
CA THR A 707 4.36 -15.85 -16.32
C THR A 707 5.79 -15.82 -16.86
N GLU A 708 6.26 -14.65 -17.31
CA GLU A 708 7.60 -14.45 -17.88
C GLU A 708 8.71 -14.67 -16.84
N ARG A 709 8.44 -14.43 -15.56
CA ARG A 709 9.38 -14.60 -14.45
C ARG A 709 8.69 -15.29 -13.25
N PRO A 710 9.43 -16.05 -12.43
CA PRO A 710 8.86 -16.78 -11.29
C PRO A 710 8.60 -15.86 -10.09
N ASN A 711 7.84 -14.79 -10.29
CA ASN A 711 7.53 -13.81 -9.25
C ASN A 711 6.88 -14.46 -8.03
N TRP A 712 7.25 -14.00 -6.84
CA TRP A 712 6.67 -14.41 -5.55
C TRP A 712 6.89 -15.87 -5.17
N ARG A 713 7.84 -16.55 -5.83
CA ARG A 713 8.09 -17.98 -5.63
C ARG A 713 9.50 -18.28 -5.16
N ARG A 714 10.46 -17.38 -5.30
CA ARG A 714 11.84 -17.71 -4.94
C ARG A 714 11.98 -17.82 -3.42
N LYS A 715 12.61 -18.89 -2.96
CA LYS A 715 12.97 -19.02 -1.54
C LYS A 715 14.25 -18.25 -1.23
N ALA A 716 14.40 -17.86 0.03
CA ALA A 716 15.61 -17.27 0.54
C ALA A 716 16.79 -18.24 0.33
N GLY A 717 17.96 -17.70 -0.03
CA GLY A 717 19.18 -18.48 -0.22
C GLY A 717 19.77 -19.05 1.08
N ARG A 718 19.31 -18.55 2.24
CA ARG A 718 19.73 -18.99 3.58
C ARG A 718 18.53 -19.29 4.47
N SER A 719 18.68 -20.25 5.38
CA SER A 719 17.68 -20.53 6.41
C SER A 719 17.80 -19.57 7.60
N LEU A 720 16.74 -19.50 8.43
CA LEU A 720 16.76 -18.71 9.66
C LEU A 720 17.90 -19.14 10.60
N GLU A 721 18.18 -20.44 10.70
CA GLU A 721 19.27 -20.99 11.51
C GLU A 721 20.64 -20.53 10.97
N ALA A 722 20.83 -20.59 9.65
CA ALA A 722 22.05 -20.10 9.01
C ALA A 722 22.27 -18.60 9.28
N LEU A 723 21.22 -17.78 9.14
CA LEU A 723 21.28 -16.34 9.44
C LEU A 723 21.62 -16.05 10.90
N ARG A 724 21.02 -16.80 11.84
CA ARG A 724 21.29 -16.66 13.28
C ARG A 724 22.74 -16.97 13.65
N SER A 725 23.39 -17.85 12.90
CA SER A 725 24.77 -18.30 13.13
C SER A 725 25.84 -17.47 12.42
N ASP A 726 25.46 -16.56 11.51
CA ASP A 726 26.41 -15.75 10.74
C ASP A 726 26.97 -14.61 11.60
N ALA A 727 28.27 -14.70 11.91
CA ALA A 727 28.95 -13.73 12.78
C ALA A 727 28.94 -12.31 12.21
N GLY A 728 29.16 -12.15 10.90
CA GLY A 728 29.21 -10.84 10.25
C GLY A 728 27.86 -10.12 10.28
N ILE A 729 26.77 -10.86 10.06
CA ILE A 729 25.41 -10.32 10.18
C ILE A 729 25.12 -9.91 11.64
N CYS A 730 25.50 -10.75 12.60
CA CYS A 730 25.29 -10.47 14.02
C CYS A 730 26.07 -9.25 14.50
N GLU A 731 27.30 -9.07 14.02
CA GLU A 731 28.13 -7.89 14.29
C GLU A 731 27.52 -6.63 13.66
N LEU A 732 27.03 -6.72 12.42
CA LEU A 732 26.32 -5.63 11.76
C LEU A 732 25.09 -5.20 12.57
N PHE A 733 24.24 -6.13 12.99
CA PHE A 733 23.05 -5.80 13.79
C PHE A 733 23.41 -5.13 15.12
N SER A 734 24.46 -5.61 15.78
CA SER A 734 24.99 -4.97 16.99
C SER A 734 25.49 -3.55 16.73
N ALA A 735 26.08 -3.30 15.55
CA ALA A 735 26.49 -1.95 15.14
C ALA A 735 25.30 -1.04 14.82
N ILE A 736 24.28 -1.56 14.13
CA ILE A 736 23.02 -0.83 13.86
C ILE A 736 22.40 -0.40 15.18
N ASP A 737 22.19 -1.33 16.11
CA ASP A 737 21.56 -1.05 17.40
C ASP A 737 22.28 0.06 18.19
N ARG A 738 23.62 0.00 18.26
CA ARG A 738 24.44 1.06 18.87
C ARG A 738 24.27 2.42 18.20
N LEU A 739 24.28 2.46 16.86
CA LEU A 739 24.14 3.71 16.10
C LEU A 739 22.74 4.33 16.25
N ARG A 740 21.70 3.50 16.33
CA ARG A 740 20.32 3.94 16.57
C ARG A 740 20.12 4.48 17.99
N ALA A 741 20.72 3.82 18.98
CA ALA A 741 20.67 4.23 20.39
C ALA A 741 21.47 5.50 20.70
N ALA A 742 22.56 5.78 19.96
CA ALA A 742 23.36 6.98 20.14
C ALA A 742 22.55 8.23 19.74
N ARG A 743 21.94 8.93 20.70
CA ARG A 743 21.24 10.20 20.43
C ARG A 743 22.17 11.17 19.69
N SER A 744 21.70 11.76 18.58
CA SER A 744 22.24 13.06 18.17
C SER A 744 22.03 14.02 19.35
N PRO A 745 23.04 14.75 19.83
CA PRO A 745 22.83 15.72 20.89
C PRO A 745 21.74 16.69 20.44
N ALA A 746 20.66 16.75 21.20
CA ALA A 746 19.60 17.73 20.99
C ALA A 746 20.26 19.10 20.92
N THR A 747 20.06 19.82 19.82
CA THR A 747 20.32 21.25 19.78
C THR A 747 19.38 21.91 20.78
N GLU A 748 19.86 22.11 22.00
CA GLU A 748 19.20 23.00 22.96
C GLU A 748 18.98 24.34 22.24
N PRO A 749 17.75 24.91 22.27
CA PRO A 749 17.55 26.26 21.79
C PRO A 749 18.44 27.18 22.64
N PRO A 750 19.19 28.12 22.04
CA PRO A 750 20.04 29.02 22.80
C PRO A 750 19.19 29.74 23.86
N PRO A 751 19.68 29.90 25.10
CA PRO A 751 18.94 30.56 26.14
C PRO A 751 18.56 31.96 25.67
N ALA A 752 17.27 32.29 25.77
CA ALA A 752 16.74 33.59 25.42
C ALA A 752 17.58 34.67 26.12
N ALA A 753 18.22 35.54 25.32
CA ALA A 753 18.95 36.68 25.84
C ALA A 753 17.97 37.54 26.66
N VAL A 754 18.14 37.52 27.97
CA VAL A 754 17.47 38.44 28.88
C VAL A 754 17.98 39.83 28.56
N SER A 755 17.14 40.62 27.89
CA SER A 755 17.34 42.06 27.74
C SER A 755 17.30 42.68 29.13
N SER A 756 18.48 42.96 29.68
CA SER A 756 18.63 43.82 30.84
C SER A 756 18.37 45.26 30.40
N ALA A 757 17.16 45.74 30.62
CA ALA A 757 16.89 47.16 30.69
C ALA A 757 17.62 47.74 31.91
N LYS A 758 18.56 48.65 31.67
CA LYS A 758 19.00 49.66 32.63
C LYS A 758 19.25 50.96 31.87
N GLU A 759 18.43 51.95 32.25
CA GLU A 759 18.61 53.42 32.23
C GLU A 759 19.06 54.10 30.94
#